data_AF-A0A1I7TP50-F1
#
_entry.id   AF-A0A1I7TP50-F1
#
_cell.length_a   1.000
_cell.length_b   1.000
_cell.length_c   1.000
_cell.angle_alpha   90.00
_cell.angle_beta   90.00
_cell.angle_gamma   90.00
#
_symmetry.space_group_name_H-M   'P 1'
#
loop_
_entity.id
_entity.type
_entity.pdbx_description
1 polymer ?
#
loop_
_entity_poly.entity_id
_entity_poly.type
_entity_poly.pdbx_seq_one_letter_code
_entity_poly.pdbx_strand_id
1 'polypeptide(L)'
;MKPSLIEWAPQSGWVCVVTFNEKSGETNVAFSDHSNLFFFQQGNVKEVGPTKAGIVSCVRWHPKKLFVAVGWSDGAVVFIPKGGNVSHTVIESYPFPNLGVEWSHDGATLMTLHKPGSVQLFNYLSIGDDISTSNLMSVELNDQITLWTKRLSYERYRPARVSGEDDSGVELSPKGSKELLRDERSSVPTGSEFIFGSKSGTIYGVDNERNRTIHKLDSEILFLGYCDMISMIIAFTKECFIFHLGKGSTEGRCAEKVKVKLGGKSDRYYLELNEGLLVMCYQEKEMRVWDLIKEDNGTIGLDVNKGYQPDETINVVTVNGKRGVITAATSLNNIAEWKRKRTDTNIETAWKLSPSTHLDSKFHQLEKMIYVNFIHHWAPIIFALLSYLTNSIFVYIVLRKTRSSFGAYKYMLMSFGIFDIMYSTVDMLVAMGSHSEGNTFCLFVSHGPFAEDPELGFTALCVRCMFFSLSYGVLEIHFIYRYVALCRPQWIPAFADPKWITAMALGVLGQGIVWFCSVYFCMWSDDEMRSYLEVPFRRDYNADVYKVPILGSTYWGASTGLILRTSAGIVIISIISCWTIYFCIWIGWTIHSKLSVVEMSKTTKKMHRNLLKALAIQTFIPFAISYIPCVFAWTVPIIHVDTKSLNNITAVIAVAAFPFIDPLAIILLLPDYRNAFFKTFLPCFDRPVKTAPETTTGEGGSKI
;
A
#
# COMPACT_ATOMS: atom_id res chain seq x y z
N MET A 1 -19.50 7.23 11.01
CA MET A 1 -19.84 8.06 9.83
C MET A 1 -19.93 7.14 8.63
N LYS A 2 -21.06 7.11 7.92
CA LYS A 2 -21.19 6.34 6.67
C LYS A 2 -20.91 7.28 5.49
N PRO A 3 -20.17 6.86 4.45
CA PRO A 3 -20.02 7.66 3.24
C PRO A 3 -21.38 7.80 2.55
N SER A 4 -21.78 9.04 2.27
CA SER A 4 -23.04 9.38 1.59
C SER A 4 -22.85 9.64 0.10
N LEU A 5 -21.69 10.20 -0.31
CA LEU A 5 -21.35 10.48 -1.71
C LEU A 5 -19.86 10.26 -1.96
N ILE A 6 -19.51 9.81 -3.17
CA ILE A 6 -18.12 9.57 -3.59
C ILE A 6 -17.97 10.07 -5.03
N GLU A 7 -16.89 10.80 -5.32
CA GLU A 7 -16.64 11.30 -6.68
C GLU A 7 -15.16 11.41 -7.01
N TRP A 8 -14.79 10.93 -8.19
CA TRP A 8 -13.43 10.95 -8.71
C TRP A 8 -13.08 12.25 -9.43
N ALA A 9 -11.86 12.74 -9.19
CA ALA A 9 -11.29 13.86 -9.91
C ALA A 9 -10.97 13.48 -11.37
N PRO A 10 -11.52 14.16 -12.38
CA PRO A 10 -11.31 13.82 -13.80
C PRO A 10 -9.84 13.88 -14.25
N GLN A 11 -9.07 14.80 -13.66
CA GLN A 11 -7.71 15.17 -14.03
C GLN A 11 -6.63 14.49 -13.17
N SER A 12 -7.00 13.68 -12.18
CA SER A 12 -6.04 13.12 -11.23
C SER A 12 -6.50 11.78 -10.65
N GLY A 13 -5.68 11.19 -9.79
CA GLY A 13 -6.09 10.02 -9.00
C GLY A 13 -6.93 10.37 -7.77
N TRP A 14 -7.33 11.61 -7.53
CA TRP A 14 -8.02 11.95 -6.27
C TRP A 14 -9.51 11.58 -6.29
N VAL A 15 -10.05 11.31 -5.12
CA VAL A 15 -11.47 11.11 -4.83
C VAL A 15 -11.90 12.09 -3.74
N CYS A 16 -13.13 12.55 -3.84
CA CYS A 16 -13.84 13.24 -2.79
C CYS A 16 -14.84 12.25 -2.16
N VAL A 17 -14.82 12.12 -0.84
CA VAL A 17 -15.70 11.27 -0.03
C VAL A 17 -16.45 12.17 0.93
N VAL A 18 -17.77 12.16 0.82
CA VAL A 18 -18.66 12.88 1.72
C VAL A 18 -19.19 11.90 2.75
N THR A 19 -19.12 12.26 4.03
CA THR A 19 -19.59 11.44 5.14
C THR A 19 -20.56 12.22 6.00
N PHE A 20 -21.72 11.63 6.32
CA PHE A 20 -22.72 12.25 7.20
C PHE A 20 -22.72 11.56 8.57
N ASN A 21 -22.78 12.36 9.63
CA ASN A 21 -22.93 11.89 11.00
C ASN A 21 -24.36 12.13 11.50
N GLU A 22 -25.16 11.07 11.53
CA GLU A 22 -26.55 11.13 12.01
C GLU A 22 -26.70 11.62 13.46
N LYS A 23 -25.67 11.50 14.30
CA LYS A 23 -25.70 11.94 15.71
C LYS A 23 -25.37 13.42 15.90
N SER A 24 -24.46 13.98 15.10
CA SER A 24 -24.10 15.41 15.19
C SER A 24 -24.81 16.28 14.17
N GLY A 25 -25.44 15.71 13.13
CA GLY A 25 -26.08 16.46 12.04
C GLY A 25 -25.08 17.11 11.09
N GLU A 26 -23.81 16.75 11.18
CA GLU A 26 -22.72 17.35 10.41
C GLU A 26 -22.28 16.46 9.25
N THR A 27 -21.93 17.11 8.14
CA THR A 27 -21.29 16.47 6.99
C THR A 27 -19.83 16.86 6.90
N ASN A 28 -18.97 15.88 6.67
CA ASN A 28 -17.55 16.04 6.37
C ASN A 28 -17.30 15.70 4.90
N VAL A 29 -16.69 16.63 4.16
CA VAL A 29 -16.29 16.49 2.75
C VAL A 29 -14.79 16.30 2.72
N ALA A 30 -14.32 15.14 2.28
CA ALA A 30 -12.96 14.72 2.55
C ALA A 30 -12.27 14.14 1.32
N PHE A 31 -10.94 14.20 1.23
CA PHE A 31 -10.21 13.85 0.00
C PHE A 31 -9.27 12.65 0.20
N SER A 32 -9.16 11.78 -0.81
CA SER A 32 -8.29 10.59 -0.81
C SER A 32 -7.76 10.27 -2.23
N ASP A 33 -6.75 9.40 -2.39
CA ASP A 33 -6.12 9.10 -3.69
C ASP A 33 -6.49 7.70 -4.26
N HIS A 34 -6.25 7.47 -5.56
CA HIS A 34 -6.69 6.30 -6.35
C HIS A 34 -6.06 5.00 -5.86
N SER A 35 -4.89 5.08 -5.23
CA SER A 35 -4.23 3.93 -4.59
C SER A 35 -5.11 3.27 -3.54
N ASN A 36 -6.07 4.01 -2.95
CA ASN A 36 -6.93 3.56 -1.87
C ASN A 36 -8.37 3.20 -2.28
N LEU A 37 -8.78 3.38 -3.54
CA LEU A 37 -10.19 3.19 -3.92
C LEU A 37 -10.58 1.77 -4.29
N PHE A 38 -9.61 0.92 -4.61
CA PHE A 38 -9.81 -0.53 -4.57
C PHE A 38 -9.98 -1.05 -3.13
N PHE A 39 -9.79 -0.20 -2.12
CA PHE A 39 -9.88 -0.48 -0.68
C PHE A 39 -10.94 0.37 0.02
N PHE A 40 -12.15 0.49 -0.55
CA PHE A 40 -13.30 1.07 0.15
C PHE A 40 -13.74 0.27 1.41
N GLN A 41 -13.03 -0.80 1.77
CA GLN A 41 -13.20 -1.52 3.04
C GLN A 41 -12.36 -0.95 4.20
N GLN A 42 -11.39 -0.05 3.95
CA GLN A 42 -10.63 0.61 5.02
C GLN A 42 -10.86 2.12 5.03
N GLY A 43 -11.87 2.53 5.82
CA GLY A 43 -12.30 3.92 5.98
C GLY A 43 -11.30 4.85 6.67
N ASN A 44 -10.13 5.10 6.09
CA ASN A 44 -9.29 6.23 6.46
C ASN A 44 -9.27 7.26 5.32
N VAL A 45 -10.16 8.24 5.47
CA VAL A 45 -10.05 9.55 4.83
C VAL A 45 -8.72 10.19 5.27
N LYS A 46 -7.80 10.46 4.34
CA LYS A 46 -6.47 11.04 4.65
C LYS A 46 -6.54 12.51 5.10
N GLU A 47 -7.50 13.27 4.58
CA GLU A 47 -7.65 14.71 4.87
C GLU A 47 -9.12 15.00 5.23
N VAL A 48 -9.38 15.30 6.50
CA VAL A 48 -10.69 15.79 6.97
C VAL A 48 -10.89 17.18 6.37
N GLY A 49 -11.89 17.36 5.52
CA GLY A 49 -12.24 18.69 5.03
C GLY A 49 -13.23 19.39 5.97
N PRO A 50 -13.74 20.57 5.58
CA PRO A 50 -14.53 21.39 6.48
C PRO A 50 -15.81 20.65 6.87
N THR A 51 -16.10 20.67 8.17
CA THR A 51 -17.32 20.11 8.74
C THR A 51 -18.37 21.22 8.80
N LYS A 52 -19.51 21.04 8.13
CA LYS A 52 -20.64 21.98 8.18
C LYS A 52 -21.91 21.21 8.52
N ALA A 53 -22.77 21.84 9.32
CA ALA A 53 -24.10 21.32 9.64
C ALA A 53 -24.98 21.30 8.39
N GLY A 54 -25.71 20.20 8.17
CA GLY A 54 -26.56 19.99 7.00
C GLY A 54 -26.13 18.80 6.15
N ILE A 55 -26.98 18.41 5.19
CA ILE A 55 -26.77 17.24 4.35
C ILE A 55 -26.23 17.72 2.99
N VAL A 56 -25.09 17.18 2.56
CA VAL A 56 -24.60 17.40 1.19
C VAL A 56 -25.44 16.54 0.23
N SER A 57 -26.00 17.17 -0.80
CA SER A 57 -26.84 16.51 -1.79
C SER A 57 -26.07 16.09 -3.04
N CYS A 58 -25.03 16.84 -3.43
CA CYS A 58 -24.22 16.53 -4.60
C CYS A 58 -22.80 17.12 -4.49
N VAL A 59 -21.86 16.53 -5.23
CA VAL A 59 -20.48 17.01 -5.36
C VAL A 59 -20.06 16.88 -6.83
N ARG A 60 -19.32 17.89 -7.34
CA ARG A 60 -18.58 17.83 -8.62
C ARG A 60 -17.16 18.38 -8.55
N TRP A 61 -16.17 17.61 -8.99
CA TRP A 61 -14.81 18.10 -9.21
C TRP A 61 -14.75 19.09 -10.36
N HIS A 62 -13.96 20.16 -10.19
CA HIS A 62 -13.63 21.02 -11.31
C HIS A 62 -12.77 20.25 -12.33
N PRO A 63 -13.03 20.34 -13.65
CA PRO A 63 -12.42 19.46 -14.66
C PRO A 63 -10.90 19.67 -14.87
N LYS A 64 -10.36 20.81 -14.42
CA LYS A 64 -8.94 21.17 -14.60
C LYS A 64 -8.20 21.57 -13.32
N LYS A 65 -8.91 21.73 -12.19
CA LYS A 65 -8.37 22.30 -10.95
C LYS A 65 -8.73 21.41 -9.77
N LEU A 66 -7.88 21.34 -8.75
CA LEU A 66 -8.03 20.39 -7.63
C LEU A 66 -8.92 20.95 -6.51
N PHE A 67 -10.18 21.19 -6.82
CA PHE A 67 -11.23 21.51 -5.85
C PHE A 67 -12.57 20.92 -6.28
N VAL A 68 -13.49 20.80 -5.33
CA VAL A 68 -14.87 20.33 -5.58
C VAL A 68 -15.89 21.44 -5.34
N ALA A 69 -16.92 21.47 -6.17
CA ALA A 69 -18.16 22.17 -5.91
C ALA A 69 -19.09 21.26 -5.10
N VAL A 70 -19.59 21.75 -3.98
CA VAL A 70 -20.45 21.00 -3.05
C VAL A 70 -21.80 21.68 -2.94
N GLY A 71 -22.86 20.95 -3.28
CA GLY A 71 -24.24 21.38 -3.14
C GLY A 71 -24.87 20.81 -1.87
N TRP A 72 -25.57 21.66 -1.13
CA TRP A 72 -26.18 21.34 0.16
C TRP A 72 -27.71 21.24 0.05
N SER A 73 -28.34 20.50 0.96
CA SER A 73 -29.79 20.34 1.03
C SER A 73 -30.55 21.63 1.35
N ASP A 74 -29.87 22.62 1.94
CA ASP A 74 -30.36 23.98 2.20
C ASP A 74 -30.24 24.91 0.97
N GLY A 75 -29.80 24.36 -0.17
CA GLY A 75 -29.61 25.11 -1.40
C GLY A 75 -28.27 25.85 -1.49
N ALA A 76 -27.40 25.79 -0.49
CA ALA A 76 -26.08 26.42 -0.56
C ALA A 76 -25.16 25.68 -1.55
N VAL A 77 -24.24 26.43 -2.17
CA VAL A 77 -23.20 25.89 -3.05
C VAL A 77 -21.87 26.55 -2.73
N VAL A 78 -20.86 25.72 -2.45
CA VAL A 78 -19.53 26.17 -2.01
C VAL A 78 -18.42 25.44 -2.75
N PHE A 79 -17.25 26.08 -2.86
CA PHE A 79 -16.04 25.46 -3.36
C PHE A 79 -15.14 25.06 -2.20
N ILE A 80 -14.65 23.82 -2.25
CA ILE A 80 -13.77 23.25 -1.25
C ILE A 80 -12.52 22.73 -1.97
N PRO A 81 -11.36 23.39 -1.79
CA PRO A 81 -10.10 22.91 -2.31
C PRO A 81 -9.62 21.71 -1.50
N LYS A 82 -8.73 20.91 -2.10
CA LYS A 82 -8.06 19.82 -1.40
C LYS A 82 -7.40 20.34 -0.10
N GLY A 83 -7.70 19.70 1.04
CA GLY A 83 -7.04 19.94 2.33
C GLY A 83 -7.32 21.29 2.99
N GLY A 84 -8.27 22.08 2.47
CA GLY A 84 -8.56 23.44 2.96
C GLY A 84 -10.01 23.64 3.40
N ASN A 85 -10.26 24.77 4.06
CA ASN A 85 -11.61 25.25 4.35
C ASN A 85 -12.31 25.73 3.06
N VAL A 86 -13.61 26.02 3.17
CA VAL A 86 -14.39 26.63 2.07
C VAL A 86 -13.62 27.81 1.50
N SER A 87 -13.23 27.73 0.22
CA SER A 87 -12.46 28.78 -0.43
C SER A 87 -13.35 29.86 -1.03
N HIS A 88 -14.56 29.50 -1.45
CA HIS A 88 -15.50 30.41 -2.08
C HIS A 88 -16.94 29.94 -1.88
N THR A 89 -17.86 30.87 -1.63
CA THR A 89 -19.29 30.58 -1.54
C THR A 89 -19.98 31.12 -2.78
N VAL A 90 -20.59 30.24 -3.56
CA VAL A 90 -21.33 30.60 -4.78
C VAL A 90 -22.76 31.02 -4.43
N ILE A 91 -23.41 30.24 -3.58
CA ILE A 91 -24.76 30.48 -3.07
C ILE A 91 -24.73 30.24 -1.56
N GLU A 92 -25.09 31.25 -0.76
CA GLU A 92 -25.14 31.13 0.70
C GLU A 92 -26.34 30.29 1.18
N SER A 93 -27.50 30.52 0.57
CA SER A 93 -28.75 29.82 0.85
C SER A 93 -29.67 29.98 -0.36
N TYR A 94 -30.43 28.93 -0.68
CA TYR A 94 -31.47 28.98 -1.70
C TYR A 94 -32.78 28.41 -1.14
N PRO A 95 -33.96 28.96 -1.47
CA PRO A 95 -35.24 28.50 -0.90
C PRO A 95 -35.55 27.02 -1.16
N PHE A 96 -34.89 26.42 -2.15
CA PHE A 96 -35.11 25.05 -2.56
C PHE A 96 -33.84 24.18 -2.47
N PRO A 97 -33.97 22.89 -2.12
CA PRO A 97 -32.83 21.99 -2.01
C PRO A 97 -32.06 21.85 -3.32
N ASN A 98 -30.73 21.87 -3.22
CA ASN A 98 -29.87 21.58 -4.36
C ASN A 98 -29.99 20.08 -4.73
N LEU A 99 -30.26 19.79 -6.00
CA LEU A 99 -30.36 18.46 -6.57
C LEU A 99 -29.07 18.03 -7.28
N GLY A 100 -28.34 18.98 -7.87
CA GLY A 100 -27.14 18.69 -8.67
C GLY A 100 -26.28 19.92 -8.91
N VAL A 101 -24.97 19.68 -9.03
CA VAL A 101 -23.99 20.63 -9.56
C VAL A 101 -23.26 19.98 -10.73
N GLU A 102 -22.83 20.74 -11.74
CA GLU A 102 -22.08 20.23 -12.89
C GLU A 102 -21.22 21.33 -13.53
N TRP A 103 -20.01 20.98 -13.97
CA TRP A 103 -19.10 21.91 -14.64
C TRP A 103 -19.18 21.80 -16.16
N SER A 104 -19.06 22.93 -16.86
CA SER A 104 -18.79 22.95 -18.29
C SER A 104 -17.49 22.20 -18.63
N HIS A 105 -17.33 21.77 -19.88
CA HIS A 105 -16.15 21.01 -20.31
C HIS A 105 -14.82 21.74 -20.10
N ASP A 106 -14.83 23.07 -20.24
CA ASP A 106 -13.67 23.93 -20.04
C ASP A 106 -13.44 24.35 -18.59
N GLY A 107 -14.43 24.15 -17.71
CA GLY A 107 -14.45 24.60 -16.31
C GLY A 107 -14.81 26.07 -16.11
N ALA A 108 -15.21 26.80 -17.16
CA ALA A 108 -15.53 28.22 -17.05
C ALA A 108 -16.93 28.49 -16.49
N THR A 109 -17.86 27.53 -16.56
CA THR A 109 -19.24 27.69 -16.12
C THR A 109 -19.64 26.58 -15.15
N LEU A 110 -20.23 26.97 -14.03
CA LEU A 110 -20.85 26.05 -13.07
C LEU A 110 -22.37 26.10 -13.21
N MET A 111 -22.99 24.93 -13.33
CA MET A 111 -24.43 24.75 -13.28
C MET A 111 -24.85 24.29 -11.88
N THR A 112 -25.90 24.90 -11.33
CA THR A 112 -26.61 24.42 -10.13
C THR A 112 -28.05 24.11 -10.49
N LEU A 113 -28.59 23.02 -9.94
CA LEU A 113 -29.97 22.58 -10.15
C LEU A 113 -30.64 22.46 -8.79
N HIS A 114 -31.78 23.12 -8.62
CA HIS A 114 -32.58 23.11 -7.40
C HIS A 114 -33.98 22.56 -7.68
N LYS A 115 -34.59 21.89 -6.69
CA LYS A 115 -35.95 21.38 -6.83
C LYS A 115 -36.96 22.54 -6.96
N PRO A 116 -38.06 22.41 -7.72
CA PRO A 116 -38.43 21.27 -8.57
C PRO A 116 -37.69 21.23 -9.93
N GLY A 117 -37.14 22.34 -10.40
CA GLY A 117 -36.47 22.45 -11.71
C GLY A 117 -35.76 23.78 -11.97
N SER A 118 -35.33 24.50 -10.92
CA SER A 118 -34.66 25.79 -11.05
C SER A 118 -33.18 25.59 -11.36
N VAL A 119 -32.72 26.04 -12.53
CA VAL A 119 -31.34 25.95 -13.01
C VAL A 119 -30.67 27.32 -12.93
N GLN A 120 -29.47 27.39 -12.36
CA GLN A 120 -28.67 28.60 -12.38
C GLN A 120 -27.29 28.31 -12.97
N LEU A 121 -26.80 29.21 -13.83
CA LEU A 121 -25.47 29.17 -14.42
C LEU A 121 -24.62 30.29 -13.85
N PHE A 122 -23.42 29.95 -13.40
CA PHE A 122 -22.44 30.89 -12.86
C PHE A 122 -21.17 30.87 -13.68
N ASN A 123 -20.68 32.04 -14.06
CA ASN A 123 -19.34 32.18 -14.62
C ASN A 123 -18.31 32.02 -13.49
N TYR A 124 -17.27 31.24 -13.72
CA TYR A 124 -16.16 31.06 -12.80
C TYR A 124 -14.92 31.76 -13.33
N LEU A 125 -14.41 32.73 -12.57
CA LEU A 125 -13.19 33.46 -12.86
C LEU A 125 -12.22 33.33 -11.69
N SER A 126 -10.95 33.10 -12.00
CA SER A 126 -9.89 33.00 -11.01
C SER A 126 -8.65 33.74 -11.51
N ILE A 127 -8.23 34.74 -10.74
CA ILE A 127 -7.06 35.58 -11.02
C ILE A 127 -6.12 35.45 -9.82
N GLY A 128 -5.02 34.73 -9.98
CA GLY A 128 -4.18 34.33 -8.84
C GLY A 128 -4.98 33.45 -7.87
N ASP A 129 -4.98 33.82 -6.59
CA ASP A 129 -5.72 33.13 -5.53
C ASP A 129 -7.17 33.62 -5.37
N ASP A 130 -7.54 34.75 -5.99
CA ASP A 130 -8.89 35.29 -5.90
C ASP A 130 -9.86 34.55 -6.82
N ILE A 131 -10.96 34.07 -6.24
CA ILE A 131 -12.05 33.41 -6.94
C ILE A 131 -13.27 34.34 -6.96
N SER A 132 -13.89 34.48 -8.13
CA SER A 132 -15.17 35.17 -8.26
C SER A 132 -16.15 34.35 -9.07
N THR A 133 -17.42 34.42 -8.69
CA THR A 133 -18.53 33.84 -9.44
C THR A 133 -19.59 34.89 -9.71
N SER A 134 -20.00 35.03 -10.97
CA SER A 134 -21.11 35.91 -11.37
C SER A 134 -22.24 35.09 -11.97
N ASN A 135 -23.49 35.42 -11.63
CA ASN A 135 -24.64 34.78 -12.24
C ASN A 135 -24.71 35.16 -13.73
N LEU A 136 -24.75 34.15 -14.60
CA LEU A 136 -24.94 34.31 -16.04
C LEU A 136 -26.42 34.20 -16.40
N MET A 137 -27.10 33.19 -15.84
CA MET A 137 -28.49 32.89 -16.16
C MET A 137 -29.19 32.20 -14.99
N SER A 138 -30.49 32.46 -14.85
CA SER A 138 -31.40 31.70 -13.99
C SER A 138 -32.64 31.32 -14.80
N VAL A 139 -32.98 30.04 -14.82
CA VAL A 139 -34.09 29.48 -15.60
C VAL A 139 -34.92 28.57 -14.71
N GLU A 140 -36.23 28.74 -14.72
CA GLU A 140 -37.15 27.77 -14.12
C GLU A 140 -37.68 26.83 -15.18
N LEU A 141 -37.31 25.56 -15.09
CA LEU A 141 -37.89 24.50 -15.90
C LEU A 141 -39.20 24.10 -15.24
N ASN A 142 -40.32 24.28 -15.94
CA ASN A 142 -41.68 24.02 -15.46
C ASN A 142 -42.00 22.51 -15.35
N ASP A 143 -41.10 21.75 -14.75
CA ASP A 143 -41.17 20.30 -14.63
C ASP A 143 -40.32 19.79 -13.46
N GLN A 144 -40.56 18.55 -13.04
CA GLN A 144 -39.70 17.90 -12.06
C GLN A 144 -38.49 17.28 -12.77
N ILE A 145 -37.34 17.93 -12.63
CA ILE A 145 -36.07 17.45 -13.18
C ILE A 145 -35.45 16.44 -12.21
N THR A 146 -34.99 15.32 -12.75
CA THR A 146 -34.35 14.24 -11.96
C THR A 146 -32.96 13.88 -12.47
N LEU A 147 -32.66 14.17 -13.74
CA LEU A 147 -31.44 13.75 -14.43
C LEU A 147 -30.86 14.92 -15.22
N TRP A 148 -29.53 14.96 -15.33
CA TRP A 148 -28.82 15.93 -16.17
C TRP A 148 -27.56 15.33 -16.77
N THR A 149 -27.11 15.90 -17.87
CA THR A 149 -25.82 15.63 -18.52
C THR A 149 -25.32 16.88 -19.23
N LYS A 150 -24.12 16.84 -19.83
CA LYS A 150 -23.55 17.98 -20.57
C LYS A 150 -23.15 17.55 -21.97
N ARG A 151 -23.21 18.50 -22.91
CA ARG A 151 -22.74 18.35 -24.30
C ARG A 151 -21.87 19.51 -24.73
N LEU A 152 -20.96 19.27 -25.66
CA LEU A 152 -20.26 20.33 -26.39
C LEU A 152 -21.24 20.99 -27.37
N SER A 153 -21.32 22.32 -27.32
CA SER A 153 -22.07 23.12 -28.29
C SER A 153 -21.17 23.50 -29.46
N TYR A 154 -21.72 23.44 -30.68
CA TYR A 154 -21.03 23.79 -31.93
C TYR A 154 -21.79 24.87 -32.72
N GLU A 155 -22.87 25.42 -32.16
CA GLU A 155 -23.70 26.45 -32.79
C GLU A 155 -23.03 27.82 -32.59
N ARG A 156 -22.77 28.58 -33.66
CA ARG A 156 -22.33 29.99 -33.59
C ARG A 156 -23.56 30.89 -33.58
N TYR A 157 -23.72 31.70 -32.53
CA TYR A 157 -24.81 32.67 -32.44
C TYR A 157 -24.70 33.74 -33.54
N ARG A 158 -25.75 33.89 -34.36
CA ARG A 158 -26.05 35.14 -35.05
C ARG A 158 -27.23 35.79 -34.31
N PRO A 159 -27.11 37.06 -33.87
CA PRO A 159 -28.27 37.78 -33.34
C PRO A 159 -29.36 37.81 -34.40
N ALA A 160 -30.58 37.45 -34.02
CA ALA A 160 -31.74 37.66 -34.88
C ALA A 160 -31.78 39.16 -35.21
N ARG A 161 -31.70 39.51 -36.50
CA ARG A 161 -31.98 40.87 -36.95
C ARG A 161 -33.37 41.22 -36.45
N VAL A 162 -33.43 42.20 -35.56
CA VAL A 162 -34.66 42.90 -35.19
C VAL A 162 -35.31 43.34 -36.50
N SER A 163 -36.51 42.84 -36.77
CA SER A 163 -37.36 43.34 -37.83
C SER A 163 -37.80 44.75 -37.45
N GLY A 164 -36.98 45.74 -37.79
CA GLY A 164 -37.40 47.11 -37.93
C GLY A 164 -38.02 47.28 -39.31
N GLU A 165 -39.30 47.61 -39.34
CA GLU A 165 -39.94 48.26 -40.48
C GLU A 165 -39.09 49.47 -40.88
N ASP A 166 -38.65 49.53 -42.13
CA ASP A 166 -38.77 50.74 -42.93
C ASP A 166 -38.46 50.47 -44.40
N ASP A 167 -39.41 50.92 -45.19
CA ASP A 167 -39.52 50.92 -46.64
C ASP A 167 -38.49 51.89 -47.26
N SER A 168 -37.68 51.40 -48.20
CA SER A 168 -37.30 52.18 -49.39
C SER A 168 -36.54 51.29 -50.38
N GLY A 169 -37.16 51.12 -51.55
CA GLY A 169 -36.65 50.28 -52.63
C GLY A 169 -35.40 50.84 -53.29
N VAL A 170 -34.43 49.96 -53.53
CA VAL A 170 -33.53 50.03 -54.69
C VAL A 170 -33.30 48.59 -55.18
N GLU A 171 -33.86 48.25 -56.33
CA GLU A 171 -33.49 47.07 -57.10
C GLU A 171 -32.08 47.24 -57.67
N LEU A 172 -31.17 46.32 -57.35
CA LEU A 172 -29.96 46.06 -58.12
C LEU A 172 -29.80 44.54 -58.29
N SER A 173 -30.02 44.08 -59.52
CA SER A 173 -29.86 42.70 -60.00
C SER A 173 -28.38 42.36 -60.31
N PRO A 174 -28.03 41.07 -60.51
CA PRO A 174 -26.93 40.44 -59.78
C PRO A 174 -25.64 40.28 -60.60
N LYS A 175 -24.50 40.67 -60.02
CA LYS A 175 -23.17 40.22 -60.45
C LYS A 175 -22.27 40.03 -59.25
N GLY A 176 -22.04 38.77 -58.89
CA GLY A 176 -21.10 38.39 -57.84
C GLY A 176 -21.39 37.00 -57.30
N SER A 177 -20.72 36.01 -57.89
CA SER A 177 -20.39 34.69 -57.32
C SER A 177 -21.50 33.89 -56.61
N LYS A 178 -21.76 32.71 -57.19
CA LYS A 178 -22.30 31.54 -56.47
C LYS A 178 -21.43 31.22 -55.24
N GLU A 179 -21.73 31.82 -54.10
CA GLU A 179 -21.38 31.31 -52.77
C GLU A 179 -22.69 31.05 -52.01
N LEU A 180 -23.45 30.10 -52.54
CA LEU A 180 -24.53 29.45 -51.81
C LEU A 180 -24.07 28.03 -51.52
N LEU A 181 -24.11 27.68 -50.23
CA LEU A 181 -24.08 26.32 -49.67
C LEU A 181 -22.70 25.65 -49.57
N ARG A 182 -21.86 26.18 -48.68
CA ARG A 182 -21.06 25.33 -47.80
C ARG A 182 -21.19 25.86 -46.37
N ASP A 183 -22.07 25.24 -45.60
CA ASP A 183 -21.96 25.22 -44.14
C ASP A 183 -20.60 24.59 -43.82
N GLU A 184 -19.55 25.41 -43.76
CA GLU A 184 -18.29 24.99 -43.20
C GLU A 184 -18.53 24.65 -41.74
N ARG A 185 -18.47 23.35 -41.45
CA ARG A 185 -18.39 22.78 -40.10
C ARG A 185 -17.37 23.60 -39.32
N SER A 186 -17.84 24.42 -38.38
CA SER A 186 -16.99 24.85 -37.28
C SER A 186 -16.59 23.60 -36.51
N SER A 187 -15.40 23.06 -36.78
CA SER A 187 -14.82 21.94 -36.04
C SER A 187 -14.46 22.32 -34.60
N VAL A 188 -14.54 23.61 -34.28
CA VAL A 188 -14.25 24.17 -32.98
C VAL A 188 -15.56 24.32 -32.20
N PRO A 189 -15.69 23.67 -31.03
CA PRO A 189 -16.85 23.85 -30.15
C PRO A 189 -16.94 25.31 -29.67
N THR A 190 -18.15 25.85 -29.62
CA THR A 190 -18.45 27.23 -29.24
C THR A 190 -18.75 27.39 -27.75
N GLY A 191 -19.01 26.30 -27.02
CA GLY A 191 -19.26 26.31 -25.58
C GLY A 191 -19.73 24.96 -25.03
N SER A 192 -20.25 24.93 -23.80
CA SER A 192 -20.94 23.77 -23.22
C SER A 192 -22.43 24.06 -23.05
N GLU A 193 -23.27 23.08 -23.33
CA GLU A 193 -24.72 23.13 -23.07
C GLU A 193 -25.09 22.01 -22.10
N PHE A 194 -25.92 22.33 -21.09
CA PHE A 194 -26.41 21.39 -20.10
C PHE A 194 -27.77 20.85 -20.53
N ILE A 195 -27.96 19.54 -20.42
CA ILE A 195 -29.17 18.84 -20.85
C ILE A 195 -29.86 18.25 -19.63
N PHE A 196 -31.17 18.43 -19.53
CA PHE A 196 -31.97 17.99 -18.39
C PHE A 196 -33.08 17.04 -18.83
N GLY A 197 -33.24 15.95 -18.09
CA GLY A 197 -34.33 15.00 -18.24
C GLY A 197 -35.38 15.21 -17.17
N SER A 198 -36.64 15.31 -17.60
CA SER A 198 -37.78 15.52 -16.72
C SER A 198 -38.63 14.27 -16.53
N LYS A 199 -39.45 14.27 -15.48
CA LYS A 199 -40.44 13.23 -15.25
C LYS A 199 -41.56 13.20 -16.30
N SER A 200 -41.85 14.32 -16.95
CA SER A 200 -42.84 14.35 -18.04
C SER A 200 -42.35 13.74 -19.36
N GLY A 201 -41.06 13.36 -19.45
CA GLY A 201 -40.44 12.90 -20.70
C GLY A 201 -39.81 14.02 -21.53
N THR A 202 -39.86 15.27 -21.08
CA THR A 202 -39.27 16.41 -21.79
C THR A 202 -37.76 16.52 -21.53
N ILE A 203 -36.98 16.72 -22.60
CA ILE A 203 -35.53 16.99 -22.55
C ILE A 203 -35.29 18.47 -22.81
N TYR A 204 -34.73 19.17 -21.81
CA TYR A 204 -34.39 20.59 -21.90
C TYR A 204 -32.90 20.78 -22.16
N GLY A 205 -32.55 21.83 -22.90
CA GLY A 205 -31.18 22.29 -23.12
C GLY A 205 -31.03 23.71 -22.60
N VAL A 206 -30.00 23.96 -21.80
CA VAL A 206 -29.67 25.28 -21.25
C VAL A 206 -28.20 25.57 -21.52
N ASP A 207 -27.93 26.69 -22.18
CA ASP A 207 -26.60 27.24 -22.38
C ASP A 207 -26.49 28.64 -21.74
N ASN A 208 -25.37 29.33 -21.95
CA ASN A 208 -25.11 30.64 -21.35
C ASN A 208 -26.07 31.76 -21.84
N GLU A 209 -26.79 31.55 -22.95
CA GLU A 209 -27.61 32.57 -23.61
C GLU A 209 -29.08 32.14 -23.84
N ARG A 210 -29.39 30.83 -23.82
CA ARG A 210 -30.68 30.25 -24.22
C ARG A 210 -31.10 29.12 -23.29
N ASN A 211 -32.43 28.99 -23.12
CA ASN A 211 -33.09 27.76 -22.71
C ASN A 211 -33.99 27.26 -23.85
N ARG A 212 -34.06 25.95 -24.06
CA ARG A 212 -34.89 25.33 -25.11
C ARG A 212 -35.36 23.94 -24.74
N THR A 213 -36.47 23.53 -25.32
CA THR A 213 -36.85 22.12 -25.36
C THR A 213 -36.15 21.45 -26.53
N ILE A 214 -35.28 20.49 -26.25
CA ILE A 214 -34.52 19.74 -27.27
C ILE A 214 -35.39 18.68 -27.93
N HIS A 215 -36.10 17.90 -27.11
CA HIS A 215 -36.99 16.82 -27.55
C HIS A 215 -38.00 16.48 -26.46
N LYS A 216 -39.12 15.85 -26.81
CA LYS A 216 -40.11 15.34 -25.86
C LYS A 216 -40.37 13.86 -26.13
N LEU A 217 -40.19 13.04 -25.10
CA LEU A 217 -40.44 11.61 -25.10
C LEU A 217 -41.81 11.31 -24.48
N ASP A 218 -42.32 10.13 -24.76
CA ASP A 218 -43.67 9.69 -24.35
C ASP A 218 -43.78 9.31 -22.86
N SER A 219 -42.64 9.16 -22.16
CA SER A 219 -42.59 8.60 -20.80
C SER A 219 -41.44 9.19 -19.97
N GLU A 220 -41.51 9.00 -18.64
CA GLU A 220 -40.51 9.44 -17.66
C GLU A 220 -39.11 8.94 -18.02
N ILE A 221 -38.13 9.85 -17.99
CA ILE A 221 -36.73 9.55 -18.30
C ILE A 221 -36.05 8.99 -17.06
N LEU A 222 -35.47 7.79 -17.19
CA LEU A 222 -34.77 7.07 -16.11
C LEU A 222 -33.24 7.06 -16.29
N PHE A 223 -32.74 7.26 -17.52
CA PHE A 223 -31.32 7.47 -17.79
C PHE A 223 -31.16 8.49 -18.91
N LEU A 224 -30.16 9.35 -18.79
CA LEU A 224 -29.81 10.36 -19.78
C LEU A 224 -28.28 10.45 -19.87
N GLY A 225 -27.73 10.26 -21.06
CA GLY A 225 -26.29 10.37 -21.32
C GLY A 225 -26.01 11.04 -22.66
N TYR A 226 -24.81 11.58 -22.83
CA TYR A 226 -24.35 12.14 -24.09
C TYR A 226 -23.04 11.49 -24.50
N CYS A 227 -22.92 11.12 -25.78
CA CYS A 227 -21.69 10.60 -26.36
C CYS A 227 -21.08 11.67 -27.28
N ASP A 228 -19.99 12.29 -26.85
CA ASP A 228 -19.31 13.36 -27.59
C ASP A 228 -18.83 12.90 -28.99
N MET A 229 -18.28 11.68 -29.06
CA MET A 229 -17.62 11.16 -30.28
C MET A 229 -18.54 11.03 -31.49
N ILE A 230 -19.83 10.76 -31.26
CA ILE A 230 -20.85 10.65 -32.30
C ILE A 230 -21.92 11.75 -32.19
N SER A 231 -21.73 12.68 -31.26
CA SER A 231 -22.65 13.79 -30.95
C SER A 231 -24.10 13.35 -30.78
N MET A 232 -24.34 12.38 -29.90
CA MET A 232 -25.65 11.72 -29.74
C MET A 232 -26.09 11.69 -28.27
N ILE A 233 -27.36 12.00 -28.03
CA ILE A 233 -28.00 11.86 -26.71
C ILE A 233 -28.62 10.48 -26.63
N ILE A 234 -28.38 9.78 -25.53
CA ILE A 234 -28.97 8.49 -25.21
C ILE A 234 -29.95 8.70 -24.04
N ALA A 235 -31.20 8.31 -24.23
CA ALA A 235 -32.23 8.40 -23.19
C ALA A 235 -32.92 7.05 -22.99
N PHE A 236 -33.10 6.63 -21.73
CA PHE A 236 -33.90 5.46 -21.37
C PHE A 236 -35.16 5.92 -20.63
N THR A 237 -36.29 5.30 -20.95
CA THR A 237 -37.59 5.66 -20.37
C THR A 237 -38.17 4.55 -19.51
N LYS A 238 -39.14 4.91 -18.67
CA LYS A 238 -39.88 3.98 -17.81
C LYS A 238 -40.63 2.88 -18.56
N GLU A 239 -40.96 3.09 -19.83
CA GLU A 239 -41.55 2.09 -20.72
C GLU A 239 -40.52 1.15 -21.38
N CYS A 240 -39.29 1.14 -20.87
CA CYS A 240 -38.17 0.34 -21.36
C CYS A 240 -37.73 0.69 -22.79
N PHE A 241 -37.94 1.91 -23.26
CA PHE A 241 -37.39 2.36 -24.54
C PHE A 241 -36.05 3.07 -24.36
N ILE A 242 -35.07 2.70 -25.17
CA ILE A 242 -33.83 3.44 -25.41
C ILE A 242 -33.98 4.26 -26.69
N PHE A 243 -33.68 5.55 -26.59
CA PHE A 243 -33.69 6.51 -27.68
C PHE A 243 -32.28 7.02 -27.95
N HIS A 244 -31.90 6.99 -29.22
CA HIS A 244 -30.70 7.65 -29.74
C HIS A 244 -31.16 8.91 -30.46
N LEU A 245 -30.89 10.07 -29.86
CA LEU A 245 -31.31 11.36 -30.38
C LEU A 245 -30.08 12.06 -30.98
N GLY A 246 -30.13 12.31 -32.29
CA GLY A 246 -29.10 13.05 -33.01
C GLY A 246 -29.54 14.49 -33.33
N LYS A 247 -28.70 15.23 -34.06
CA LYS A 247 -29.08 16.55 -34.59
C LYS A 247 -30.32 16.45 -35.49
N GLY A 248 -31.35 17.25 -35.20
CA GLY A 248 -32.57 17.33 -35.99
C GLY A 248 -32.46 18.28 -37.19
N SER A 249 -33.52 18.33 -37.99
CA SER A 249 -33.64 19.21 -39.17
C SER A 249 -33.88 20.68 -38.81
N THR A 250 -34.39 20.95 -37.61
CA THR A 250 -34.58 22.29 -37.06
C THR A 250 -33.43 22.62 -36.11
N GLU A 251 -32.91 23.84 -36.21
CA GLU A 251 -31.78 24.29 -35.41
C GLU A 251 -32.09 24.14 -33.91
N GLY A 252 -31.19 23.48 -33.18
CA GLY A 252 -31.35 23.26 -31.74
C GLY A 252 -32.27 22.14 -31.27
N ARG A 253 -33.02 21.47 -32.15
CA ARG A 253 -33.83 20.29 -31.79
C ARG A 253 -33.10 19.00 -32.15
N CYS A 254 -33.41 17.95 -31.41
CA CYS A 254 -32.95 16.61 -31.75
C CYS A 254 -34.01 15.84 -32.53
N ALA A 255 -33.57 14.91 -33.35
CA ALA A 255 -34.43 13.94 -34.02
C ALA A 255 -34.09 12.53 -33.54
N GLU A 256 -35.12 11.69 -33.46
CA GLU A 256 -34.99 10.27 -33.15
C GLU A 256 -34.28 9.56 -34.30
N LYS A 257 -33.11 9.00 -34.04
CA LYS A 257 -32.37 8.17 -35.00
C LYS A 257 -32.62 6.68 -34.76
N VAL A 258 -32.63 6.27 -33.50
CA VAL A 258 -32.89 4.88 -33.11
C VAL A 258 -33.84 4.87 -31.91
N LYS A 259 -34.85 4.01 -31.96
CA LYS A 259 -35.76 3.70 -30.85
C LYS A 259 -35.80 2.19 -30.68
N VAL A 260 -35.29 1.69 -29.56
CA VAL A 260 -35.27 0.25 -29.26
C VAL A 260 -36.06 -0.01 -27.99
N LYS A 261 -36.96 -0.99 -28.03
CA LYS A 261 -37.66 -1.46 -26.83
C LYS A 261 -36.88 -2.61 -26.20
N LEU A 262 -36.56 -2.47 -24.91
CA LEU A 262 -35.98 -3.53 -24.09
C LEU A 262 -37.09 -4.35 -23.43
N GLY A 263 -36.80 -5.63 -23.15
CA GLY A 263 -37.70 -6.51 -22.39
C GLY A 263 -37.64 -6.20 -20.88
N GLY A 264 -38.47 -6.87 -20.07
CA GLY A 264 -38.36 -6.75 -18.61
C GLY A 264 -38.91 -5.45 -18.00
N LYS A 265 -38.53 -5.19 -16.75
CA LYS A 265 -38.99 -4.02 -15.98
C LYS A 265 -37.92 -2.94 -15.89
N SER A 266 -38.32 -1.69 -16.09
CA SER A 266 -37.42 -0.54 -16.16
C SER A 266 -36.68 -0.23 -14.85
N ASP A 267 -37.23 -0.62 -13.70
CA ASP A 267 -36.65 -0.43 -12.37
C ASP A 267 -35.45 -1.34 -12.08
N ARG A 268 -35.28 -2.42 -12.86
CA ARG A 268 -34.17 -3.38 -12.69
C ARG A 268 -33.01 -3.14 -13.65
N TYR A 269 -33.16 -2.21 -14.57
CA TYR A 269 -32.10 -1.87 -15.51
C TYR A 269 -31.07 -0.96 -14.87
N TYR A 270 -29.80 -1.35 -14.98
CA TYR A 270 -28.66 -0.47 -14.71
C TYR A 270 -27.99 -0.12 -16.05
N LEU A 271 -27.83 1.17 -16.34
CA LEU A 271 -27.21 1.67 -17.57
C LEU A 271 -26.04 2.60 -17.22
N GLU A 272 -24.91 2.41 -17.90
CA GLU A 272 -23.73 3.26 -17.78
C GLU A 272 -23.21 3.59 -19.18
N LEU A 273 -22.92 4.88 -19.44
CA LEU A 273 -22.31 5.35 -20.69
C LEU A 273 -20.95 5.96 -20.38
N ASN A 274 -19.89 5.39 -20.97
CA ASN A 274 -18.55 5.95 -20.86
C ASN A 274 -17.79 5.78 -22.18
N GLU A 275 -17.23 6.87 -22.71
CA GLU A 275 -16.36 6.84 -23.91
C GLU A 275 -16.97 6.00 -25.06
N GLY A 276 -18.25 6.25 -25.37
CA GLY A 276 -18.94 5.60 -26.50
C GLY A 276 -19.33 4.13 -26.27
N LEU A 277 -19.05 3.56 -25.10
CA LEU A 277 -19.56 2.25 -24.69
C LEU A 277 -20.76 2.44 -23.77
N LEU A 278 -21.92 1.94 -24.21
CA LEU A 278 -23.13 1.85 -23.40
C LEU A 278 -23.24 0.41 -22.88
N VAL A 279 -23.17 0.24 -21.55
CA VAL A 279 -23.32 -1.06 -20.90
C VAL A 279 -24.64 -1.09 -20.17
N MET A 280 -25.39 -2.18 -20.35
CA MET A 280 -26.71 -2.39 -19.78
C MET A 280 -26.78 -3.74 -19.08
N CYS A 281 -27.24 -3.75 -17.84
CA CYS A 281 -27.43 -4.96 -17.07
C CYS A 281 -28.87 -5.04 -16.55
N TYR A 282 -29.40 -6.27 -16.48
CA TYR A 282 -30.77 -6.56 -16.07
C TYR A 282 -30.83 -7.74 -15.08
N GLN A 283 -30.07 -7.72 -13.98
CA GLN A 283 -30.10 -8.80 -12.96
C GLN A 283 -29.98 -10.21 -13.57
N GLU A 284 -29.22 -10.33 -14.65
CA GLU A 284 -29.02 -11.56 -15.41
C GLU A 284 -27.54 -11.96 -15.36
N LYS A 285 -27.24 -13.18 -15.78
CA LYS A 285 -25.85 -13.68 -15.88
C LYS A 285 -25.05 -12.97 -16.98
N GLU A 286 -25.75 -12.37 -17.93
CA GLU A 286 -25.20 -11.64 -19.06
C GLU A 286 -25.55 -10.15 -18.97
N MET A 287 -24.66 -9.32 -19.48
CA MET A 287 -24.88 -7.89 -19.71
C MET A 287 -24.76 -7.59 -21.21
N ARG A 288 -25.43 -6.54 -21.65
CA ARG A 288 -25.36 -6.05 -23.03
C ARG A 288 -24.35 -4.92 -23.12
N VAL A 289 -23.48 -4.98 -24.12
CA VAL A 289 -22.51 -3.92 -24.42
C VAL A 289 -22.77 -3.41 -25.83
N TRP A 290 -22.98 -2.11 -25.94
CA TRP A 290 -23.19 -1.40 -27.20
C TRP A 290 -22.02 -0.46 -27.44
N ASP A 291 -21.25 -0.69 -28.50
CA ASP A 291 -20.22 0.22 -29.00
C ASP A 291 -20.90 1.22 -29.95
N LEU A 292 -21.29 2.38 -29.41
CA LEU A 292 -22.04 3.39 -30.14
C LEU A 292 -21.24 4.01 -31.30
N ILE A 293 -19.90 3.93 -31.26
CA ILE A 293 -19.03 4.49 -32.30
C ILE A 293 -19.00 3.55 -33.51
N LYS A 294 -18.92 2.25 -33.24
CA LYS A 294 -18.93 1.21 -34.29
C LYS A 294 -20.34 0.79 -34.72
N GLU A 295 -21.36 1.25 -34.00
CA GLU A 295 -22.75 0.79 -34.13
C GLU A 295 -22.89 -0.72 -33.96
N ASP A 296 -22.01 -1.32 -33.15
CA ASP A 296 -21.98 -2.76 -32.88
C ASP A 296 -22.56 -3.08 -31.50
N ASN A 297 -23.21 -4.22 -31.36
CA ASN A 297 -23.79 -4.67 -30.10
C ASN A 297 -23.56 -6.16 -29.86
N GLY A 298 -23.40 -6.54 -28.60
CA GLY A 298 -23.32 -7.95 -28.22
C GLY A 298 -23.53 -8.15 -26.72
N THR A 299 -23.50 -9.41 -26.32
CA THR A 299 -23.63 -9.81 -24.91
C THR A 299 -22.33 -10.37 -24.37
N ILE A 300 -22.04 -10.06 -23.11
CA ILE A 300 -20.93 -10.65 -22.36
C ILE A 300 -21.46 -11.12 -21.01
N GLY A 301 -20.97 -12.25 -20.51
CA GLY A 301 -21.52 -12.86 -19.30
C GLY A 301 -20.49 -13.53 -18.41
N LEU A 302 -20.97 -13.99 -17.25
CA LEU A 302 -20.19 -14.78 -16.31
C LEU A 302 -19.96 -16.20 -16.85
N ASP A 303 -18.76 -16.74 -16.65
CA ASP A 303 -18.40 -18.09 -17.10
C ASP A 303 -18.16 -19.01 -15.89
N VAL A 304 -18.83 -20.16 -15.87
CA VAL A 304 -18.67 -21.17 -14.80
C VAL A 304 -17.24 -21.70 -14.75
N ASN A 305 -16.56 -21.80 -15.90
CA ASN A 305 -15.17 -22.23 -15.98
C ASN A 305 -14.19 -21.22 -15.35
N LYS A 306 -14.66 -20.00 -15.05
CA LYS A 306 -13.89 -18.94 -14.39
C LYS A 306 -14.19 -18.82 -12.90
N GLY A 307 -14.98 -19.73 -12.33
CA GLY A 307 -15.26 -19.79 -10.89
C GLY A 307 -16.58 -19.14 -10.45
N TYR A 308 -17.42 -18.71 -11.41
CA TYR A 308 -18.75 -18.15 -11.12
C TYR A 308 -19.82 -19.24 -11.07
N GLN A 309 -20.88 -19.03 -10.30
CA GLN A 309 -21.97 -20.02 -10.16
C GLN A 309 -22.99 -19.92 -11.31
N PRO A 310 -23.74 -20.99 -11.63
CA PRO A 310 -24.71 -21.00 -12.72
C PRO A 310 -25.89 -20.02 -12.52
N ASP A 311 -26.29 -19.78 -11.27
CA ASP A 311 -27.39 -18.92 -10.82
C ASP A 311 -26.95 -17.51 -10.43
N GLU A 312 -25.65 -17.21 -10.58
CA GLU A 312 -25.07 -15.93 -10.25
C GLU A 312 -25.46 -14.86 -11.27
N THR A 313 -25.95 -13.72 -10.77
CA THR A 313 -26.45 -12.61 -11.60
C THR A 313 -25.63 -11.36 -11.38
N ILE A 314 -25.56 -10.51 -12.40
CA ILE A 314 -24.87 -9.23 -12.36
C ILE A 314 -25.87 -8.18 -11.89
N ASN A 315 -25.51 -7.41 -10.84
CA ASN A 315 -26.41 -6.41 -10.25
C ASN A 315 -26.01 -4.98 -10.62
N VAL A 316 -24.71 -4.71 -10.64
CA VAL A 316 -24.16 -3.36 -10.86
C VAL A 316 -22.94 -3.49 -11.77
N VAL A 317 -22.77 -2.53 -12.67
CA VAL A 317 -21.66 -2.52 -13.63
C VAL A 317 -21.06 -1.12 -13.74
N THR A 318 -19.76 -1.04 -13.94
CA THR A 318 -19.06 0.19 -14.28
C THR A 318 -18.12 -0.07 -15.46
N VAL A 319 -17.95 0.94 -16.31
CA VAL A 319 -17.14 0.85 -17.51
C VAL A 319 -16.08 1.95 -17.54
N ASN A 320 -14.84 1.57 -17.80
CA ASN A 320 -13.76 2.47 -18.12
C ASN A 320 -13.32 2.23 -19.57
N GLY A 321 -13.90 3.01 -20.49
CA GLY A 321 -13.63 2.84 -21.93
C GLY A 321 -12.17 3.08 -22.30
N LYS A 322 -11.48 4.03 -21.63
CA LYS A 322 -10.04 4.33 -21.89
C LYS A 322 -9.13 3.17 -21.51
N ARG A 323 -9.35 2.56 -20.35
CA ARG A 323 -8.59 1.40 -19.87
C ARG A 323 -9.05 0.09 -20.54
N GLY A 324 -10.23 0.10 -21.16
CA GLY A 324 -10.83 -1.09 -21.76
C GLY A 324 -11.18 -2.13 -20.70
N VAL A 325 -11.75 -1.68 -19.59
CA VAL A 325 -12.13 -2.55 -18.47
C VAL A 325 -13.60 -2.32 -18.14
N ILE A 326 -14.35 -3.42 -18.03
CA ILE A 326 -15.70 -3.44 -17.46
C ILE A 326 -15.61 -4.23 -16.15
N THR A 327 -16.15 -3.65 -15.08
CA THR A 327 -16.17 -4.28 -13.76
C THR A 327 -17.61 -4.39 -13.30
N ALA A 328 -18.01 -5.55 -12.78
CA ALA A 328 -19.36 -5.77 -12.30
C ALA A 328 -19.37 -6.51 -10.96
N ALA A 329 -20.35 -6.17 -10.12
CA ALA A 329 -20.61 -6.84 -8.86
C ALA A 329 -21.78 -7.83 -9.05
N THR A 330 -21.61 -9.04 -8.50
CA THR A 330 -22.58 -10.12 -8.66
C THR A 330 -23.49 -10.29 -7.43
N SER A 331 -24.53 -11.10 -7.56
CA SER A 331 -25.45 -11.48 -6.46
C SER A 331 -24.80 -12.28 -5.34
N LEU A 332 -23.63 -12.88 -5.59
CA LEU A 332 -22.87 -13.68 -4.61
C LEU A 332 -21.65 -12.94 -4.06
N ASN A 333 -21.61 -11.60 -4.16
CA ASN A 333 -20.49 -10.77 -3.73
C ASN A 333 -19.15 -11.09 -4.42
N ASN A 334 -19.19 -11.61 -5.64
CA ASN A 334 -17.99 -11.69 -6.47
C ASN A 334 -17.81 -10.40 -7.26
N ILE A 335 -16.56 -10.03 -7.52
CA ILE A 335 -16.22 -9.04 -8.54
C ILE A 335 -15.85 -9.76 -9.83
N ALA A 336 -16.56 -9.41 -10.90
CA ALA A 336 -16.27 -9.83 -12.25
C ALA A 336 -15.61 -8.70 -13.04
N GLU A 337 -14.50 -9.02 -13.71
CA GLU A 337 -13.75 -8.05 -14.50
C GLU A 337 -13.49 -8.57 -15.92
N TRP A 338 -13.97 -7.81 -16.91
CA TRP A 338 -13.73 -8.05 -18.33
C TRP A 338 -12.68 -7.06 -18.86
N LYS A 339 -11.62 -7.59 -19.46
CA LYS A 339 -10.57 -6.80 -20.12
C LYS A 339 -10.72 -6.87 -21.63
N ARG A 340 -10.71 -5.72 -22.30
CA ARG A 340 -10.81 -5.59 -23.75
C ARG A 340 -9.48 -5.98 -24.42
N LYS A 341 -9.52 -6.97 -25.31
CA LYS A 341 -8.46 -7.24 -26.28
C LYS A 341 -8.62 -6.28 -27.45
N ARG A 342 -7.64 -5.39 -27.64
CA ARG A 342 -7.68 -4.38 -28.71
C ARG A 342 -7.49 -4.97 -30.11
N THR A 343 -7.07 -6.23 -30.21
CA THR A 343 -6.83 -6.94 -31.49
C THR A 343 -8.11 -7.53 -32.10
N ASP A 344 -9.13 -7.80 -31.28
CA ASP A 344 -10.37 -8.43 -31.73
C ASP A 344 -11.40 -7.37 -32.14
N THR A 345 -12.03 -7.56 -33.31
CA THR A 345 -13.01 -6.62 -33.87
C THR A 345 -14.44 -6.92 -33.43
N ASN A 346 -14.78 -8.19 -33.19
CA ASN A 346 -16.09 -8.62 -32.70
C ASN A 346 -16.23 -8.30 -31.20
N ILE A 347 -17.31 -7.62 -30.83
CA ILE A 347 -17.56 -7.18 -29.46
C ILE A 347 -17.65 -8.33 -28.46
N GLU A 348 -18.24 -9.46 -28.81
CA GLU A 348 -18.43 -10.59 -27.88
C GLU A 348 -17.12 -11.31 -27.55
N THR A 349 -16.21 -11.43 -28.53
CA THR A 349 -14.91 -12.07 -28.33
C THR A 349 -13.84 -11.11 -27.83
N ALA A 350 -14.04 -9.80 -27.99
CA ALA A 350 -13.11 -8.78 -27.55
C ALA A 350 -13.01 -8.65 -26.03
N TRP A 351 -14.01 -9.07 -25.26
CA TRP A 351 -14.03 -8.95 -23.80
C TRP A 351 -13.66 -10.27 -23.12
N LYS A 352 -12.51 -10.30 -22.43
CA LYS A 352 -12.05 -11.50 -21.72
C LYS A 352 -12.35 -11.40 -20.23
N LEU A 353 -13.14 -12.35 -19.72
CA LEU A 353 -13.46 -12.48 -18.29
C LEU A 353 -12.26 -12.99 -17.48
N SER A 354 -12.02 -12.31 -16.37
CA SER A 354 -11.02 -12.67 -15.35
C SER A 354 -11.60 -13.70 -14.35
N PRO A 355 -10.76 -14.51 -13.69
CA PRO A 355 -11.21 -15.45 -12.66
C PRO A 355 -12.03 -14.76 -11.55
N SER A 356 -12.99 -15.49 -10.97
CA SER A 356 -13.84 -15.02 -9.88
C SER A 356 -13.02 -14.57 -8.69
N THR A 357 -13.28 -13.36 -8.21
CA THR A 357 -12.70 -12.83 -6.98
C THR A 357 -13.82 -12.66 -5.95
N HIS A 358 -13.86 -13.54 -4.95
CA HIS A 358 -14.87 -13.52 -3.89
C HIS A 358 -14.53 -12.48 -2.84
N LEU A 359 -15.48 -11.58 -2.53
CA LEU A 359 -15.37 -10.76 -1.32
C LEU A 359 -15.74 -11.60 -0.10
N ASP A 360 -14.75 -12.22 0.53
CA ASP A 360 -14.93 -12.78 1.87
C ASP A 360 -15.20 -11.65 2.86
N SER A 361 -16.29 -11.72 3.63
CA SER A 361 -16.63 -10.78 4.70
C SER A 361 -15.73 -10.89 5.95
N LYS A 362 -14.49 -11.39 5.80
CA LYS A 362 -13.43 -11.40 6.83
C LYS A 362 -12.26 -10.47 6.47
N PHE A 363 -12.55 -9.25 6.04
CA PHE A 363 -11.55 -8.18 5.87
C PHE A 363 -11.16 -7.51 7.20
N HIS A 364 -10.74 -8.28 8.20
CA HIS A 364 -10.24 -7.69 9.47
C HIS A 364 -8.92 -8.27 9.98
N GLN A 365 -8.27 -9.18 9.25
CA GLN A 365 -7.03 -9.81 9.74
C GLN A 365 -5.86 -9.83 8.75
N LEU A 366 -6.08 -9.50 7.46
CA LEU A 366 -5.05 -9.52 6.42
C LEU A 366 -4.51 -8.13 6.05
N GLU A 367 -5.00 -7.08 6.71
CA GLU A 367 -4.88 -5.70 6.24
C GLU A 367 -3.92 -4.83 7.06
N LYS A 368 -3.07 -5.46 7.89
CA LYS A 368 -2.06 -4.78 8.72
C LYS A 368 -0.68 -5.42 8.62
N MET A 369 -0.38 -6.07 7.51
CA MET A 369 0.96 -6.58 7.22
C MET A 369 1.66 -5.65 6.23
N ILE A 370 2.78 -5.07 6.65
CA ILE A 370 3.72 -4.44 5.72
C ILE A 370 4.42 -5.54 4.95
N TYR A 371 3.94 -5.80 3.73
CA TYR A 371 4.57 -6.77 2.86
C TYR A 371 5.84 -6.18 2.24
N VAL A 372 7.00 -6.60 2.76
CA VAL A 372 8.31 -6.18 2.23
C VAL A 372 8.67 -7.01 0.99
N ASN A 373 8.78 -8.33 1.16
CA ASN A 373 8.92 -9.29 0.07
C ASN A 373 8.74 -10.74 0.60
N PHE A 374 8.63 -11.70 -0.31
CA PHE A 374 8.45 -13.12 0.02
C PHE A 374 9.54 -13.68 0.93
N ILE A 375 10.80 -13.32 0.67
CA ILE A 375 11.95 -13.87 1.41
C ILE A 375 11.99 -13.32 2.83
N HIS A 376 11.70 -12.03 3.02
CA HIS A 376 11.64 -11.36 4.31
C HIS A 376 10.59 -11.99 5.23
N HIS A 377 9.45 -12.39 4.67
CA HIS A 377 8.39 -13.04 5.44
C HIS A 377 8.75 -14.48 5.86
N TRP A 378 9.25 -15.29 4.92
CA TRP A 378 9.45 -16.72 5.18
C TRP A 378 10.82 -17.08 5.78
N ALA A 379 11.88 -16.32 5.49
CA ALA A 379 13.23 -16.67 5.93
C ALA A 379 13.38 -16.74 7.46
N PRO A 380 12.90 -15.76 8.27
CA PRO A 380 13.00 -15.84 9.72
C PRO A 380 12.29 -17.06 10.31
N ILE A 381 11.11 -17.41 9.77
CA ILE A 381 10.33 -18.58 10.20
C ILE A 381 11.12 -19.86 9.90
N ILE A 382 11.63 -20.01 8.67
CA ILE A 382 12.40 -21.19 8.27
C ILE A 382 13.68 -21.32 9.12
N PHE A 383 14.43 -20.23 9.30
CA PHE A 383 15.66 -20.27 10.10
C PHE A 383 15.38 -20.52 11.58
N ALA A 384 14.29 -20.00 12.15
CA ALA A 384 13.88 -20.30 13.51
C ALA A 384 13.58 -21.79 13.70
N LEU A 385 12.81 -22.40 12.78
CA LEU A 385 12.53 -23.84 12.81
C LEU A 385 13.81 -24.68 12.70
N LEU A 386 14.72 -24.29 11.79
CA LEU A 386 16.02 -24.94 11.66
C LEU A 386 16.89 -24.77 12.91
N SER A 387 16.87 -23.59 13.53
CA SER A 387 17.61 -23.30 14.77
C SER A 387 17.07 -24.13 15.94
N TYR A 388 15.75 -24.25 16.11
CA TYR A 388 15.17 -25.11 17.14
C TYR A 388 15.62 -26.56 16.99
N LEU A 389 15.62 -27.08 15.76
CA LEU A 389 16.06 -28.43 15.48
C LEU A 389 17.56 -28.63 15.76
N THR A 390 18.41 -27.79 15.17
CA THR A 390 19.88 -27.92 15.30
C THR A 390 20.37 -27.67 16.72
N ASN A 391 19.85 -26.65 17.42
CA ASN A 391 20.20 -26.39 18.82
C ASN A 391 19.73 -27.51 19.75
N SER A 392 18.56 -28.10 19.52
CA SER A 392 18.10 -29.27 20.29
C SER A 392 19.03 -30.47 20.11
N ILE A 393 19.45 -30.75 18.86
CA ILE A 393 20.44 -31.80 18.57
C ILE A 393 21.78 -31.49 19.21
N PHE A 394 22.24 -30.23 19.12
CA PHE A 394 23.49 -29.79 19.70
C PHE A 394 23.51 -29.99 21.23
N VAL A 395 22.48 -29.50 21.92
CA VAL A 395 22.32 -29.69 23.37
C VAL A 395 22.27 -31.18 23.73
N TYR A 396 21.57 -32.01 22.95
CA TYR A 396 21.55 -33.46 23.14
C TYR A 396 22.95 -34.09 23.03
N ILE A 397 23.72 -33.73 22.01
CA ILE A 397 25.09 -34.24 21.82
C ILE A 397 26.00 -33.80 22.97
N VAL A 398 25.92 -32.53 23.38
CA VAL A 398 26.68 -31.99 24.52
C VAL A 398 26.30 -32.72 25.82
N LEU A 399 25.02 -33.04 26.02
CA LEU A 399 24.56 -33.80 27.18
C LEU A 399 25.13 -35.22 27.23
N ARG A 400 25.15 -35.93 26.10
CA ARG A 400 25.44 -37.38 26.06
C ARG A 400 26.89 -37.75 25.72
N LYS A 401 27.64 -36.87 25.05
CA LYS A 401 28.94 -37.24 24.43
C LYS A 401 30.13 -36.39 24.88
N THR A 402 29.92 -35.30 25.62
CA THR A 402 31.03 -34.53 26.20
C THR A 402 31.70 -35.35 27.33
N ARG A 403 33.03 -35.54 27.24
CA ARG A 403 33.81 -36.28 28.25
C ARG A 403 33.69 -35.61 29.64
N SER A 404 33.66 -36.41 30.71
CA SER A 404 33.54 -35.93 32.10
C SER A 404 34.64 -34.94 32.53
N SER A 405 35.79 -34.97 31.87
CA SER A 405 36.90 -34.03 32.06
C SER A 405 36.60 -32.57 31.67
N PHE A 406 35.44 -32.30 31.04
CA PHE A 406 35.01 -30.98 30.54
C PHE A 406 33.77 -30.44 31.28
N GLY A 407 33.61 -30.77 32.58
CA GLY A 407 32.41 -30.47 33.38
C GLY A 407 31.83 -29.05 33.21
N ALA A 408 32.57 -28.01 33.62
CA ALA A 408 32.09 -26.62 33.50
C ALA A 408 31.93 -26.14 32.03
N TYR A 409 32.79 -26.63 31.13
CA TYR A 409 32.73 -26.29 29.71
C TYR A 409 31.45 -26.80 29.03
N LYS A 410 30.91 -27.92 29.50
CA LYS A 410 29.64 -28.49 29.01
C LYS A 410 28.46 -27.55 29.26
N TYR A 411 28.36 -26.99 30.47
CA TYR A 411 27.28 -26.06 30.83
C TYR A 411 27.37 -24.76 30.02
N MET A 412 28.58 -24.26 29.79
CA MET A 412 28.83 -23.13 28.89
C MET A 412 28.38 -23.41 27.46
N LEU A 413 28.68 -24.59 26.89
CA LEU A 413 28.20 -24.93 25.54
C LEU A 413 26.67 -25.05 25.48
N MET A 414 26.03 -25.55 26.53
CA MET A 414 24.56 -25.61 26.58
C MET A 414 23.92 -24.22 26.66
N SER A 415 24.56 -23.25 27.33
CA SER A 415 24.03 -21.88 27.37
C SER A 415 23.98 -21.22 25.99
N PHE A 416 24.92 -21.53 25.07
CA PHE A 416 24.82 -21.08 23.67
C PHE A 416 23.57 -21.62 22.98
N GLY A 417 23.35 -22.94 23.04
CA GLY A 417 22.20 -23.53 22.36
C GLY A 417 20.85 -23.07 22.93
N ILE A 418 20.77 -22.84 24.25
CA ILE A 418 19.58 -22.27 24.87
C ILE A 418 19.38 -20.81 24.43
N PHE A 419 20.45 -20.02 24.43
CA PHE A 419 20.40 -18.63 23.98
C PHE A 419 19.96 -18.50 22.52
N ASP A 420 20.48 -19.34 21.62
CA ASP A 420 20.11 -19.34 20.20
C ASP A 420 18.63 -19.68 19.96
N ILE A 421 18.06 -20.59 20.77
CA ILE A 421 16.62 -20.87 20.77
C ILE A 421 15.82 -19.65 21.23
N MET A 422 16.23 -19.00 22.32
CA MET A 422 15.57 -17.79 22.81
C MET A 422 15.65 -16.65 21.79
N TYR A 423 16.82 -16.46 21.19
CA TYR A 423 17.06 -15.47 20.14
C TYR A 423 16.13 -15.70 18.94
N SER A 424 16.09 -16.94 18.42
CA SER A 424 15.22 -17.31 17.29
C SER A 424 13.73 -17.12 17.60
N THR A 425 13.34 -17.34 18.86
CA THR A 425 11.96 -17.11 19.31
C THR A 425 11.60 -15.63 19.23
N VAL A 426 12.46 -14.74 19.73
CA VAL A 426 12.24 -13.30 19.67
C VAL A 426 12.28 -12.80 18.22
N ASP A 427 13.21 -13.31 17.41
CA ASP A 427 13.35 -12.97 15.99
C ASP A 427 12.07 -13.31 15.18
N MET A 428 11.47 -14.47 15.48
CA MET A 428 10.23 -14.94 14.86
C MET A 428 9.00 -14.17 15.36
N LEU A 429 8.92 -13.85 16.65
CA LEU A 429 7.77 -13.15 17.22
C LEU A 429 7.68 -11.67 16.81
N VAL A 430 8.83 -11.01 16.66
CA VAL A 430 8.90 -9.57 16.37
C VAL A 430 9.37 -9.38 14.93
N ALA A 431 8.56 -9.67 13.92
CA ALA A 431 9.01 -9.62 12.52
C ALA A 431 9.48 -8.22 12.10
N MET A 432 10.79 -8.04 11.96
CA MET A 432 11.44 -6.75 11.81
C MET A 432 11.86 -6.49 10.35
N GLY A 433 11.49 -5.34 9.81
CA GLY A 433 12.04 -4.75 8.59
C GLY A 433 13.08 -3.67 8.91
N SER A 434 13.93 -3.38 7.92
CA SER A 434 14.97 -2.36 7.96
C SER A 434 14.86 -1.46 6.73
N HIS A 435 14.64 -0.17 6.92
CA HIS A 435 14.51 0.78 5.84
C HIS A 435 15.49 1.93 6.01
N SER A 436 16.16 2.30 4.92
CA SER A 436 17.09 3.42 4.86
C SER A 436 16.86 4.19 3.58
N GLU A 437 16.53 5.47 3.71
CA GLU A 437 16.38 6.40 2.59
C GLU A 437 16.88 7.79 3.00
N GLY A 438 17.72 8.38 2.13
CA GLY A 438 18.36 9.66 2.41
C GLY A 438 19.16 9.61 3.73
N ASN A 439 18.78 10.48 4.67
CA ASN A 439 19.51 10.70 5.93
C ASN A 439 18.95 9.93 7.12
N THR A 440 17.95 9.07 6.90
CA THR A 440 17.25 8.36 7.97
C THR A 440 17.35 6.86 7.78
N PHE A 441 17.73 6.16 8.84
CA PHE A 441 17.63 4.71 8.97
C PHE A 441 16.59 4.38 10.02
N CYS A 442 15.80 3.33 9.77
CA CYS A 442 14.83 2.85 10.72
C CYS A 442 14.64 1.33 10.64
N LEU A 443 14.28 0.77 11.78
CA LEU A 443 13.76 -0.57 11.95
C LEU A 443 12.27 -0.46 12.27
N PHE A 444 11.47 -1.36 11.71
CA PHE A 444 10.03 -1.34 11.89
C PHE A 444 9.45 -2.74 12.03
N VAL A 445 8.32 -2.88 12.72
CA VAL A 445 7.59 -4.16 12.76
C VAL A 445 6.77 -4.31 11.48
N SER A 446 6.99 -5.38 10.73
CA SER A 446 6.28 -5.59 9.46
C SER A 446 4.99 -6.39 9.62
N HIS A 447 4.96 -7.39 10.49
CA HIS A 447 3.78 -8.23 10.77
C HIS A 447 3.94 -8.96 12.11
N GLY A 448 2.91 -9.72 12.51
CA GLY A 448 2.92 -10.52 13.73
C GLY A 448 2.19 -9.85 14.90
N PRO A 449 2.29 -10.42 16.11
CA PRO A 449 1.47 -10.02 17.26
C PRO A 449 1.72 -8.59 17.75
N PHE A 450 2.86 -7.98 17.37
CA PHE A 450 3.27 -6.65 17.82
C PHE A 450 3.13 -5.57 16.72
N ALA A 451 2.52 -5.90 15.58
CA ALA A 451 2.37 -4.95 14.48
C ALA A 451 1.22 -3.96 14.67
N GLU A 452 0.23 -4.30 15.50
CA GLU A 452 -1.01 -3.51 15.63
C GLU A 452 -0.90 -2.33 16.59
N ASP A 453 -0.12 -2.49 17.65
CA ASP A 453 0.06 -1.50 18.70
C ASP A 453 1.45 -0.85 18.54
N PRO A 454 1.53 0.44 18.14
CA PRO A 454 2.80 1.14 17.94
C PRO A 454 3.71 1.18 19.17
N GLU A 455 3.15 1.29 20.37
CA GLU A 455 3.93 1.41 21.61
C GLU A 455 4.44 0.04 22.04
N LEU A 456 3.57 -0.97 22.02
CA LEU A 456 3.95 -2.34 22.31
C LEU A 456 4.94 -2.87 21.26
N GLY A 457 4.73 -2.56 19.98
CA GLY A 457 5.61 -2.92 18.88
C GLY A 457 6.97 -2.23 18.95
N PHE A 458 7.02 -0.96 19.34
CA PHE A 458 8.27 -0.24 19.58
C PHE A 458 9.05 -0.90 20.73
N THR A 459 8.37 -1.21 21.83
CA THR A 459 8.97 -1.92 22.96
C THR A 459 9.48 -3.31 22.54
N ALA A 460 8.71 -4.04 21.74
CA ALA A 460 9.10 -5.35 21.20
C ALA A 460 10.33 -5.26 20.29
N LEU A 461 10.43 -4.22 19.44
CA LEU A 461 11.65 -3.95 18.65
C LEU A 461 12.85 -3.66 19.55
N CYS A 462 12.68 -2.88 20.62
CA CYS A 462 13.75 -2.61 21.58
C CYS A 462 14.23 -3.89 22.28
N VAL A 463 13.31 -4.79 22.64
CA VAL A 463 13.64 -6.13 23.17
C VAL A 463 14.40 -6.94 22.13
N ARG A 464 13.95 -6.98 20.87
CA ARG A 464 14.69 -7.68 19.79
C ARG A 464 16.10 -7.11 19.64
N CYS A 465 16.28 -5.79 19.71
CA CYS A 465 17.58 -5.15 19.66
C CYS A 465 18.48 -5.51 20.87
N MET A 466 17.91 -5.62 22.06
CA MET A 466 18.63 -6.08 23.27
C MET A 466 19.23 -7.48 23.08
N PHE A 467 18.55 -8.39 22.36
CA PHE A 467 19.08 -9.73 22.08
C PHE A 467 20.34 -9.72 21.20
N PHE A 468 20.57 -8.69 20.38
CA PHE A 468 21.88 -8.51 19.73
C PHE A 468 22.99 -8.27 20.76
N SER A 469 22.74 -7.43 21.76
CA SER A 469 23.74 -7.18 22.80
C SER A 469 23.93 -8.36 23.75
N LEU A 470 22.87 -9.13 24.03
CA LEU A 470 23.00 -10.33 24.86
C LEU A 470 23.89 -11.38 24.18
N SER A 471 23.82 -11.52 22.85
CA SER A 471 24.68 -12.47 22.13
C SER A 471 26.16 -12.09 22.26
N TYR A 472 26.47 -10.78 22.27
CA TYR A 472 27.80 -10.25 22.52
C TYR A 472 28.28 -10.57 23.93
N GLY A 473 27.45 -10.34 24.94
CA GLY A 473 27.80 -10.66 26.33
C GLY A 473 28.04 -12.16 26.55
N VAL A 474 27.22 -13.03 25.96
CA VAL A 474 27.45 -14.48 26.01
C VAL A 474 28.81 -14.82 25.39
N LEU A 475 29.11 -14.26 24.21
CA LEU A 475 30.39 -14.46 23.53
C LEU A 475 31.59 -14.03 24.41
N GLU A 476 31.50 -12.89 25.11
CA GLU A 476 32.55 -12.42 26.03
C GLU A 476 32.81 -13.42 27.17
N ILE A 477 31.75 -13.95 27.81
CA ILE A 477 31.91 -14.95 28.88
C ILE A 477 32.63 -16.19 28.32
N HIS A 478 32.33 -16.60 27.10
CA HIS A 478 33.00 -17.75 26.49
C HIS A 478 34.50 -17.49 26.28
N PHE A 479 34.90 -16.29 25.86
CA PHE A 479 36.31 -15.91 25.80
C PHE A 479 36.96 -15.88 27.18
N ILE A 480 36.28 -15.34 28.19
CA ILE A 480 36.77 -15.32 29.58
C ILE A 480 36.96 -16.75 30.09
N TYR A 481 35.96 -17.63 29.90
CA TYR A 481 36.05 -19.04 30.28
C TYR A 481 37.26 -19.70 29.65
N ARG A 482 37.51 -19.43 28.36
CA ARG A 482 38.63 -20.02 27.62
C ARG A 482 39.98 -19.51 28.10
N TYR A 483 40.07 -18.22 28.38
CA TYR A 483 41.25 -17.64 29.00
C TYR A 483 41.51 -18.29 30.37
N VAL A 484 40.48 -18.40 31.22
CA VAL A 484 40.59 -19.03 32.54
C VAL A 484 41.02 -20.49 32.41
N ALA A 485 40.39 -21.27 31.53
CA ALA A 485 40.70 -22.69 31.36
C ALA A 485 42.15 -22.97 30.93
N LEU A 486 42.80 -22.05 30.21
CA LEU A 486 44.14 -22.22 29.66
C LEU A 486 45.23 -21.47 30.43
N CYS A 487 44.96 -20.21 30.78
CA CYS A 487 45.94 -19.32 31.38
C CYS A 487 45.84 -19.29 32.92
N ARG A 488 44.67 -19.60 33.49
CA ARG A 488 44.37 -19.44 34.93
C ARG A 488 43.46 -20.57 35.46
N PRO A 489 43.85 -21.84 35.33
CA PRO A 489 42.97 -22.98 35.62
C PRO A 489 42.45 -23.02 37.06
N GLN A 490 43.13 -22.37 38.01
CA GLN A 490 42.68 -22.23 39.40
C GLN A 490 41.32 -21.53 39.56
N TRP A 491 40.89 -20.76 38.57
CA TRP A 491 39.60 -20.06 38.58
C TRP A 491 38.48 -20.84 37.87
N ILE A 492 38.76 -22.02 37.29
CA ILE A 492 37.73 -22.88 36.67
C ILE A 492 36.57 -23.20 37.64
N PRO A 493 36.79 -23.47 38.94
CA PRO A 493 35.69 -23.74 39.88
C PRO A 493 34.67 -22.59 39.98
N ALA A 494 35.07 -21.35 39.71
CA ALA A 494 34.14 -20.21 39.69
C ALA A 494 33.03 -20.39 38.63
N PHE A 495 33.31 -21.08 37.52
CA PHE A 495 32.29 -21.36 36.49
C PHE A 495 31.33 -22.50 36.86
N ALA A 496 31.53 -23.15 38.01
CA ALA A 496 30.61 -24.11 38.59
C ALA A 496 29.90 -23.56 39.86
N ASP A 497 30.36 -22.41 40.39
CA ASP A 497 29.77 -21.77 41.57
C ASP A 497 28.53 -20.94 41.15
N PRO A 498 27.34 -21.24 41.69
CA PRO A 498 26.12 -20.49 41.40
C PRO A 498 26.27 -18.97 41.55
N LYS A 499 27.05 -18.48 42.52
CA LYS A 499 27.22 -17.03 42.74
C LYS A 499 27.87 -16.34 41.54
N TRP A 500 28.91 -16.95 41.00
CA TRP A 500 29.64 -16.44 39.84
C TRP A 500 28.83 -16.62 38.55
N ILE A 501 28.11 -17.74 38.41
CA ILE A 501 27.18 -17.96 37.29
C ILE A 501 26.11 -16.86 37.28
N THR A 502 25.50 -16.56 38.42
CA THR A 502 24.53 -15.47 38.54
C THR A 502 25.16 -14.11 38.25
N ALA A 503 26.37 -13.83 38.74
CA ALA A 503 27.06 -12.58 38.45
C ALA A 503 27.35 -12.38 36.95
N MET A 504 27.78 -13.44 36.26
CA MET A 504 28.00 -13.41 34.81
C MET A 504 26.69 -13.21 34.04
N ALA A 505 25.62 -13.93 34.43
CA ALA A 505 24.30 -13.76 33.84
C ALA A 505 23.76 -12.33 34.03
N LEU A 506 23.93 -11.75 35.22
CA LEU A 506 23.57 -10.36 35.51
C LEU A 506 24.42 -9.37 34.71
N GLY A 507 25.70 -9.66 34.47
CA GLY A 507 26.56 -8.84 33.61
C GLY A 507 26.05 -8.80 32.17
N VAL A 508 25.72 -9.97 31.59
CA VAL A 508 25.16 -10.07 30.25
C VAL A 508 23.80 -9.37 30.16
N LEU A 509 22.91 -9.63 31.11
CA LEU A 509 21.62 -8.95 31.19
C LEU A 509 21.78 -7.44 31.35
N GLY A 510 22.73 -6.99 32.17
CA GLY A 510 23.06 -5.57 32.35
C GLY A 510 23.49 -4.91 31.05
N GLN A 511 24.35 -5.56 30.27
CA GLN A 511 24.74 -5.09 28.94
C GLN A 511 23.54 -5.00 28.00
N GLY A 512 22.67 -6.03 27.99
CA GLY A 512 21.43 -6.02 27.23
C GLY A 512 20.47 -4.91 27.63
N ILE A 513 20.34 -4.63 28.93
CA ILE A 513 19.52 -3.53 29.46
C ILE A 513 20.07 -2.18 29.03
N VAL A 514 21.40 -1.98 29.06
CA VAL A 514 22.02 -0.74 28.56
C VAL A 514 21.68 -0.54 27.08
N TRP A 515 21.74 -1.60 26.26
CA TRP A 515 21.33 -1.53 24.86
C TRP A 515 19.85 -1.18 24.72
N PHE A 516 18.97 -1.87 25.46
CA PHE A 516 17.53 -1.60 25.49
C PHE A 516 17.25 -0.14 25.82
N CYS A 517 17.82 0.37 26.92
CA CYS A 517 17.63 1.76 27.33
C CYS A 517 18.16 2.74 26.29
N SER A 518 19.29 2.43 25.65
CA SER A 518 19.87 3.27 24.60
C SER A 518 18.91 3.40 23.42
N VAL A 519 18.37 2.30 22.89
CA VAL A 519 17.41 2.37 21.78
C VAL A 519 16.07 2.96 22.22
N TYR A 520 15.59 2.62 23.41
CA TYR A 520 14.29 3.05 23.92
C TYR A 520 14.25 4.57 24.18
N PHE A 521 15.26 5.12 24.85
CA PHE A 521 15.28 6.55 25.21
C PHE A 521 15.87 7.45 24.11
N CYS A 522 16.78 6.94 23.28
CA CYS A 522 17.46 7.76 22.28
C CYS A 522 16.88 7.62 20.87
N MET A 523 16.36 6.45 20.50
CA MET A 523 16.02 6.10 19.11
C MET A 523 14.51 5.91 18.87
N TRP A 524 13.68 6.42 19.77
CA TRP A 524 12.23 6.48 19.53
C TRP A 524 11.91 7.46 18.40
N SER A 525 10.84 7.15 17.66
CA SER A 525 10.41 7.89 16.49
C SER A 525 9.36 8.94 16.85
N ASP A 526 9.78 10.20 16.91
CA ASP A 526 8.88 11.36 17.04
C ASP A 526 8.23 11.75 15.72
N ASP A 527 7.28 12.68 15.77
CA ASP A 527 6.57 13.17 14.60
C ASP A 527 7.51 13.79 13.57
N GLU A 528 8.58 14.44 14.03
CA GLU A 528 9.61 14.99 13.15
C GLU A 528 10.31 13.86 12.36
N MET A 529 10.83 12.82 13.03
CA MET A 529 11.43 11.67 12.36
C MET A 529 10.45 10.96 11.41
N ARG A 530 9.19 10.78 11.84
CA ARG A 530 8.14 10.13 11.07
C ARG A 530 7.76 10.92 9.82
N SER A 531 7.82 12.26 9.84
CA SER A 531 7.57 13.10 8.67
C SER A 531 8.55 12.83 7.52
N TYR A 532 9.83 12.58 7.82
CA TYR A 532 10.83 12.20 6.80
C TYR A 532 10.55 10.83 6.19
N LEU A 533 9.96 9.93 6.98
CA LEU A 533 9.67 8.56 6.58
C LEU A 533 8.29 8.40 5.94
N GLU A 534 7.42 9.41 5.99
CA GLU A 534 6.05 9.34 5.48
C GLU A 534 6.01 9.04 3.97
N VAL A 535 6.77 9.79 3.17
CA VAL A 535 6.85 9.57 1.72
C VAL A 535 7.49 8.23 1.38
N PRO A 536 8.67 7.86 1.94
CA PRO A 536 9.27 6.53 1.76
C PRO A 536 8.33 5.36 2.08
N PHE A 537 7.69 5.37 3.25
CA PHE A 537 6.82 4.26 3.68
C PHE A 537 5.54 4.17 2.86
N ARG A 538 4.98 5.31 2.44
CA ARG A 538 3.84 5.29 1.51
C ARG A 538 4.23 4.77 0.14
N ARG A 539 5.40 5.16 -0.37
CA ARG A 539 5.89 4.74 -1.70
C ARG A 539 6.23 3.25 -1.74
N ASP A 540 6.96 2.76 -0.75
CA ASP A 540 7.58 1.42 -0.81
C ASP A 540 6.76 0.33 -0.11
N TYR A 541 5.93 0.72 0.88
CA TYR A 541 5.17 -0.24 1.70
C TYR A 541 3.66 0.01 1.68
N ASN A 542 3.20 1.09 1.06
CA ASN A 542 1.81 1.56 1.13
C ASN A 542 1.30 1.66 2.59
N ALA A 543 2.20 2.01 3.52
CA ALA A 543 1.93 2.02 4.95
C ALA A 543 1.92 3.44 5.51
N ASP A 544 1.03 3.70 6.46
CA ASP A 544 1.01 4.94 7.23
C ASP A 544 2.05 4.85 8.35
N VAL A 545 3.18 5.54 8.17
CA VAL A 545 4.33 5.52 9.08
C VAL A 545 3.97 5.81 10.53
N TYR A 546 2.94 6.61 10.82
CA TYR A 546 2.52 6.96 12.18
C TYR A 546 1.84 5.81 12.92
N LYS A 547 1.33 4.80 12.19
CA LYS A 547 0.73 3.58 12.75
C LYS A 547 1.70 2.41 12.82
N VAL A 548 2.93 2.61 12.35
CA VAL A 548 3.96 1.58 12.35
C VAL A 548 4.83 1.74 13.59
N PRO A 549 5.09 0.65 14.34
CA PRO A 549 6.09 0.67 15.39
C PRO A 549 7.48 0.83 14.75
N ILE A 550 8.16 1.93 15.06
CA ILE A 550 9.42 2.34 14.41
C ILE A 550 10.44 2.75 15.47
N LEU A 551 11.69 2.32 15.27
CA LEU A 551 12.86 2.89 15.94
C LEU A 551 13.91 3.23 14.89
N GLY A 552 14.76 4.23 15.14
CA GLY A 552 15.81 4.56 14.18
C GLY A 552 16.58 5.83 14.48
N SER A 553 17.28 6.33 13.47
CA SER A 553 18.11 7.54 13.57
C SER A 553 18.04 8.38 12.30
N THR A 554 17.97 9.69 12.50
CA THR A 554 18.12 10.70 11.46
C THR A 554 19.43 11.44 11.66
N TYR A 555 20.27 11.47 10.63
CA TYR A 555 21.63 12.00 10.73
C TYR A 555 21.74 13.46 10.33
N TRP A 556 20.91 13.92 9.38
CA TRP A 556 21.01 15.24 8.78
C TRP A 556 19.63 15.80 8.42
N GLY A 557 19.52 17.13 8.34
CA GLY A 557 18.34 17.82 7.82
C GLY A 557 17.17 17.94 8.80
N ALA A 558 17.36 17.57 10.07
CA ALA A 558 16.39 17.64 11.16
C ALA A 558 16.84 18.56 12.30
N SER A 559 15.99 18.74 13.30
CA SER A 559 16.27 19.53 14.49
C SER A 559 17.52 19.03 15.21
N THR A 560 18.28 19.96 15.79
CA THR A 560 19.49 19.63 16.57
C THR A 560 19.19 18.67 17.70
N GLY A 561 18.00 18.78 18.30
CA GLY A 561 17.54 17.87 19.36
C GLY A 561 17.38 16.43 18.87
N LEU A 562 16.68 16.23 17.74
CA LEU A 562 16.48 14.89 17.16
C LEU A 562 17.82 14.26 16.76
N ILE A 563 18.66 14.99 16.03
CA ILE A 563 19.97 14.49 15.55
C ILE A 563 20.86 14.11 16.74
N LEU A 564 20.99 14.97 17.75
CA LEU A 564 21.83 14.70 18.91
C LEU A 564 21.34 13.48 19.69
N ARG A 565 20.01 13.38 19.88
CA ARG A 565 19.37 12.28 20.60
C ARG A 565 19.62 10.95 19.90
N THR A 566 19.27 10.83 18.61
CA THR A 566 19.40 9.55 17.90
C THR A 566 20.85 9.18 17.64
N SER A 567 21.72 10.17 17.37
CA SER A 567 23.16 9.95 17.21
C SER A 567 23.82 9.47 18.51
N ALA A 568 23.39 9.97 19.68
CA ALA A 568 23.87 9.45 20.96
C ALA A 568 23.55 7.95 21.11
N GLY A 569 22.33 7.54 20.73
CA GLY A 569 21.93 6.12 20.70
C GLY A 569 22.85 5.28 19.81
N ILE A 570 23.07 5.72 18.55
CA ILE A 570 23.97 5.05 17.60
C ILE A 570 25.41 4.96 18.11
N VAL A 571 25.92 6.00 18.75
CA VAL A 571 27.28 6.02 19.33
C VAL A 571 27.38 5.01 20.48
N ILE A 572 26.41 4.98 21.41
CA ILE A 572 26.42 4.05 22.54
C ILE A 572 26.41 2.60 22.04
N ILE A 573 25.49 2.23 21.15
CA ILE A 573 25.43 0.86 20.62
C ILE A 573 26.70 0.51 19.84
N SER A 574 27.29 1.46 19.11
CA SER A 574 28.56 1.26 18.39
C SER A 574 29.73 1.05 19.35
N ILE A 575 29.79 1.78 20.48
CA ILE A 575 30.83 1.60 21.51
C ILE A 575 30.73 0.21 22.13
N ILE A 576 29.53 -0.24 22.51
CA ILE A 576 29.32 -1.58 23.08
C ILE A 576 29.80 -2.66 22.09
N SER A 577 29.46 -2.48 20.82
CA SER A 577 29.76 -3.48 19.79
C SER A 577 31.27 -3.49 19.45
N CYS A 578 31.91 -2.32 19.32
CA CYS A 578 33.36 -2.20 19.14
C CYS A 578 34.15 -2.72 20.34
N TRP A 579 33.68 -2.46 21.56
CA TRP A 579 34.28 -2.99 22.79
C TRP A 579 34.28 -4.51 22.80
N THR A 580 33.15 -5.13 22.46
CA THR A 580 33.02 -6.59 22.39
C THR A 580 34.06 -7.21 21.45
N ILE A 581 34.21 -6.63 20.25
CA ILE A 581 35.17 -7.11 19.25
C ILE A 581 36.61 -6.94 19.75
N TYR A 582 36.93 -5.75 20.24
CA TYR A 582 38.25 -5.47 20.80
C TYR A 582 38.60 -6.46 21.91
N PHE A 583 37.67 -6.69 22.84
CA PHE A 583 37.81 -7.62 23.95
C PHE A 583 38.05 -9.06 23.48
N CYS A 584 37.26 -9.54 22.52
CA CYS A 584 37.40 -10.88 21.95
C CYS A 584 38.76 -11.05 21.24
N ILE A 585 39.20 -10.07 20.45
CA ILE A 585 40.51 -10.08 19.77
C ILE A 585 41.64 -10.06 20.81
N TRP A 586 41.55 -9.20 21.81
CA TRP A 586 42.55 -9.05 22.86
C TRP A 586 42.70 -10.35 23.68
N ILE A 587 41.60 -10.95 24.13
CA ILE A 587 41.64 -12.23 24.83
C ILE A 587 42.15 -13.34 23.90
N GLY A 588 41.66 -13.41 22.66
CA GLY A 588 42.09 -14.42 21.69
C GLY A 588 43.59 -14.37 21.41
N TRP A 589 44.13 -13.17 21.25
CA TRP A 589 45.57 -12.95 21.07
C TRP A 589 46.36 -13.32 22.33
N THR A 590 45.85 -12.98 23.51
CA THR A 590 46.47 -13.37 24.80
C THR A 590 46.51 -14.89 24.98
N ILE A 591 45.45 -15.61 24.59
CA ILE A 591 45.42 -17.07 24.63
C ILE A 591 46.45 -17.64 23.64
N HIS A 592 46.50 -17.10 22.41
CA HIS A 592 47.45 -17.54 21.39
C HIS A 592 48.91 -17.34 21.83
N SER A 593 49.24 -16.18 22.39
CA SER A 593 50.58 -15.88 22.88
C SER A 593 50.96 -16.73 24.09
N LYS A 594 50.02 -17.01 25.00
CA LYS A 594 50.31 -17.91 26.12
C LYS A 594 50.50 -19.36 25.65
N LEU A 595 49.70 -19.82 24.69
CA LEU A 595 49.81 -21.16 24.13
C LEU A 595 51.15 -21.41 23.41
N SER A 596 51.77 -20.39 22.82
CA SER A 596 53.08 -20.55 22.19
C SER A 596 54.19 -20.82 23.20
N VAL A 597 54.13 -20.17 24.38
CA VAL A 597 55.20 -20.19 25.41
C VAL A 597 55.04 -21.31 26.45
N VAL A 598 53.82 -21.75 26.77
CA VAL A 598 53.62 -22.79 27.80
C VAL A 598 54.08 -24.16 27.30
N GLU A 599 54.89 -24.84 28.13
CA GLU A 599 55.28 -26.23 27.95
C GLU A 599 54.12 -27.15 28.33
N MET A 600 53.62 -27.89 27.32
CA MET A 600 52.54 -28.87 27.47
C MET A 600 52.82 -30.05 26.53
N SER A 601 52.18 -31.19 26.79
CA SER A 601 52.26 -32.33 25.86
C SER A 601 51.82 -31.90 24.44
N LYS A 602 52.45 -32.48 23.40
CA LYS A 602 52.11 -32.20 21.99
C LYS A 602 50.61 -32.44 21.71
N THR A 603 50.03 -33.45 22.34
CA THR A 603 48.60 -33.80 22.21
C THR A 603 47.70 -32.74 22.85
N THR A 604 48.01 -32.30 24.07
CA THR A 604 47.23 -31.27 24.79
C THR A 604 47.35 -29.91 24.10
N LYS A 605 48.55 -29.53 23.63
CA LYS A 605 48.79 -28.29 22.87
C LYS A 605 48.01 -28.28 21.55
N LYS A 606 47.95 -29.41 20.83
CA LYS A 606 47.13 -29.57 19.62
C LYS A 606 45.64 -29.45 19.92
N MET A 607 45.16 -30.03 21.02
CA MET A 607 43.77 -29.92 21.46
C MET A 607 43.37 -28.47 21.76
N HIS A 608 44.16 -27.74 22.56
CA HIS A 608 43.89 -26.32 22.84
C HIS A 608 43.93 -25.45 21.58
N ARG A 609 44.84 -25.74 20.63
CA ARG A 609 44.91 -25.02 19.35
C ARG A 609 43.65 -25.27 18.50
N ASN A 610 43.14 -26.49 18.47
CA ASN A 610 41.90 -26.81 17.77
C ASN A 610 40.68 -26.16 18.43
N LEU A 611 40.63 -26.12 19.77
CA LEU A 611 39.57 -25.43 20.51
C LEU A 611 39.62 -23.90 20.32
N LEU A 612 40.82 -23.31 20.27
CA LEU A 612 41.01 -21.88 19.98
C LEU A 612 40.60 -21.54 18.53
N LYS A 613 40.96 -22.40 17.57
CA LYS A 613 40.49 -22.26 16.18
C LYS A 613 38.97 -22.34 16.08
N ALA A 614 38.35 -23.30 16.77
CA ALA A 614 36.89 -23.42 16.82
C ALA A 614 36.25 -22.16 17.41
N LEU A 615 36.79 -21.64 18.53
CA LEU A 615 36.31 -20.40 19.14
C LEU A 615 36.51 -19.18 18.24
N ALA A 616 37.65 -19.05 17.57
CA ALA A 616 37.92 -17.94 16.64
C ALA A 616 36.95 -17.97 15.44
N ILE A 617 36.65 -19.15 14.90
CA ILE A 617 35.64 -19.30 13.84
C ILE A 617 34.24 -18.98 14.39
N GLN A 618 33.91 -19.46 15.59
CA GLN A 618 32.66 -19.15 16.28
C GLN A 618 32.52 -17.66 16.61
N THR A 619 33.62 -16.90 16.72
CA THR A 619 33.58 -15.44 16.91
C THR A 619 33.38 -14.73 15.58
N PHE A 620 34.03 -15.26 14.53
CA PHE A 620 33.96 -14.70 13.20
C PHE A 620 32.57 -14.86 12.56
N ILE A 621 31.85 -15.96 12.85
CA ILE A 621 30.51 -16.22 12.30
C ILE A 621 29.48 -15.16 12.74
N PRO A 622 29.18 -14.95 14.04
CA PRO A 622 28.31 -13.87 14.51
C PRO A 622 28.80 -12.49 14.07
N PHE A 623 30.12 -12.27 14.04
CA PHE A 623 30.69 -11.01 13.55
C PHE A 623 30.36 -10.77 12.06
N ALA A 624 30.64 -11.74 11.19
CA ALA A 624 30.44 -11.58 9.76
C ALA A 624 28.95 -11.60 9.35
N ILE A 625 28.14 -12.41 10.05
CA ILE A 625 26.74 -12.67 9.69
C ILE A 625 25.77 -11.71 10.39
N SER A 626 26.06 -11.25 11.61
CA SER A 626 25.17 -10.34 12.35
C SER A 626 25.76 -8.93 12.50
N TYR A 627 27.02 -8.79 12.91
CA TYR A 627 27.59 -7.48 13.20
C TYR A 627 27.83 -6.63 11.94
N ILE A 628 28.53 -7.16 10.93
CA ILE A 628 28.85 -6.39 9.71
C ILE A 628 27.58 -5.87 9.01
N PRO A 629 26.53 -6.68 8.78
CA PRO A 629 25.30 -6.20 8.16
C PRO A 629 24.58 -5.13 8.99
N CYS A 630 24.52 -5.28 10.32
CA CYS A 630 23.88 -4.29 11.19
C CYS A 630 24.64 -2.95 11.21
N VAL A 631 25.98 -2.98 11.30
CA VAL A 631 26.78 -1.75 11.23
C VAL A 631 26.62 -1.07 9.88
N PHE A 632 26.63 -1.86 8.80
CA PHE A 632 26.38 -1.33 7.46
C PHE A 632 24.99 -0.67 7.39
N ALA A 633 23.96 -1.31 7.96
CA ALA A 633 22.59 -0.82 7.92
C ALA A 633 22.41 0.58 8.50
N TRP A 634 23.05 0.89 9.64
CA TRP A 634 22.95 2.23 10.24
C TRP A 634 24.05 3.20 9.80
N THR A 635 25.21 2.75 9.28
CA THR A 635 26.30 3.67 8.85
C THR A 635 26.14 4.18 7.41
N VAL A 636 25.57 3.37 6.52
CA VAL A 636 25.36 3.70 5.11
C VAL A 636 24.55 4.99 4.86
N PRO A 637 23.48 5.30 5.61
CA PRO A 637 22.78 6.57 5.45
C PRO A 637 23.65 7.80 5.76
N ILE A 638 24.72 7.66 6.56
CA ILE A 638 25.63 8.77 6.88
C ILE A 638 26.39 9.22 5.62
N ILE A 639 26.75 8.28 4.75
CA ILE A 639 27.46 8.54 3.49
C ILE A 639 26.51 8.80 2.29
N HIS A 640 25.20 8.97 2.55
CA HIS A 640 24.17 9.28 1.55
C HIS A 640 24.05 8.25 0.41
N VAL A 641 24.29 6.96 0.71
CA VAL A 641 24.13 5.88 -0.26
C VAL A 641 22.77 5.21 -0.06
N ASP A 642 21.89 5.33 -1.07
CA ASP A 642 20.57 4.70 -1.06
C ASP A 642 20.67 3.18 -1.28
N THR A 643 20.72 2.42 -0.19
CA THR A 643 20.72 0.95 -0.25
C THR A 643 19.32 0.32 -0.37
N LYS A 644 18.25 1.12 -0.25
CA LYS A 644 16.84 0.71 -0.43
C LYS A 644 16.56 -0.72 0.07
N SER A 645 16.13 -1.62 -0.82
CA SER A 645 15.74 -3.00 -0.50
C SER A 645 16.89 -3.97 -0.20
N LEU A 646 18.15 -3.63 -0.57
CA LEU A 646 19.29 -4.51 -0.31
C LEU A 646 19.56 -4.66 1.19
N ASN A 647 19.37 -3.59 1.97
CA ASN A 647 19.56 -3.61 3.41
C ASN A 647 18.55 -4.56 4.10
N ASN A 648 17.29 -4.55 3.64
CA ASN A 648 16.25 -5.47 4.09
C ASN A 648 16.59 -6.94 3.83
N ILE A 649 17.11 -7.25 2.65
CA ILE A 649 17.42 -8.63 2.26
C ILE A 649 18.69 -9.11 2.99
N THR A 650 19.75 -8.31 3.03
CA THR A 650 21.04 -8.77 3.57
C THR A 650 21.05 -8.78 5.09
N ALA A 651 20.56 -7.74 5.77
CA ALA A 651 20.67 -7.65 7.23
C ALA A 651 19.67 -8.57 7.95
N VAL A 652 18.39 -8.57 7.55
CA VAL A 652 17.35 -9.35 8.25
C VAL A 652 17.56 -10.85 8.08
N ILE A 653 17.92 -11.31 6.87
CA ILE A 653 18.14 -12.73 6.60
C ILE A 653 19.41 -13.22 7.31
N ALA A 654 20.49 -12.44 7.25
CA ALA A 654 21.74 -12.85 7.89
C ALA A 654 21.58 -12.95 9.42
N VAL A 655 20.90 -11.97 10.02
CA VAL A 655 20.54 -11.99 11.44
C VAL A 655 19.68 -13.21 11.79
N ALA A 656 18.65 -13.53 11.00
CA ALA A 656 17.81 -14.69 11.26
C ALA A 656 18.56 -16.04 11.10
N ALA A 657 19.55 -16.10 10.22
CA ALA A 657 20.33 -17.32 9.97
C ALA A 657 21.38 -17.62 11.06
N PHE A 658 21.84 -16.59 11.79
CA PHE A 658 22.92 -16.71 12.77
C PHE A 658 22.69 -17.82 13.82
N PRO A 659 21.53 -17.91 14.52
CA PRO A 659 21.29 -18.91 15.56
C PRO A 659 21.17 -20.36 15.03
N PHE A 660 21.02 -20.53 13.71
CA PHE A 660 21.09 -21.84 13.06
C PHE A 660 22.53 -22.22 12.70
N ILE A 661 23.30 -21.25 12.20
CA ILE A 661 24.67 -21.47 11.73
C ILE A 661 25.62 -21.71 12.91
N ASP A 662 25.43 -21.04 14.05
CA ASP A 662 26.32 -21.14 15.20
C ASP A 662 26.47 -22.56 15.77
N PRO A 663 25.40 -23.28 16.17
CA PRO A 663 25.53 -24.65 16.67
C PRO A 663 26.03 -25.62 15.60
N LEU A 664 25.68 -25.39 14.33
CA LEU A 664 26.11 -26.21 13.21
C LEU A 664 27.63 -26.11 13.01
N ALA A 665 28.19 -24.90 13.13
CA ALA A 665 29.63 -24.69 13.08
C ALA A 665 30.35 -25.45 14.21
N ILE A 666 29.83 -25.43 15.44
CA ILE A 666 30.40 -26.17 16.57
C ILE A 666 30.37 -27.68 16.31
N ILE A 667 29.23 -28.21 15.85
CA ILE A 667 29.08 -29.63 15.53
C ILE A 667 30.08 -30.06 14.46
N LEU A 668 30.24 -29.28 13.38
CA LEU A 668 31.08 -29.67 12.24
C LEU A 668 32.58 -29.46 12.49
N LEU A 669 32.97 -28.45 13.26
CA LEU A 669 34.38 -28.10 13.49
C LEU A 669 35.04 -28.92 14.60
N LEU A 670 34.28 -29.37 15.61
CA LEU A 670 34.81 -30.17 16.70
C LEU A 670 34.71 -31.67 16.39
N PRO A 671 35.84 -32.39 16.21
CA PRO A 671 35.82 -33.78 15.73
C PRO A 671 34.97 -34.73 16.59
N ASP A 672 34.99 -34.57 17.91
CA ASP A 672 34.22 -35.41 18.84
C ASP A 672 32.71 -35.23 18.65
N TYR A 673 32.25 -34.00 18.42
CA TYR A 673 30.84 -33.70 18.18
C TYR A 673 30.40 -34.05 16.76
N ARG A 674 31.25 -33.82 15.76
CA ARG A 674 31.01 -34.22 14.37
C ARG A 674 30.80 -35.71 14.26
N ASN A 675 31.71 -36.49 14.85
CA ASN A 675 31.63 -37.95 14.82
C ASN A 675 30.40 -38.45 15.58
N ALA A 676 30.06 -37.83 16.72
CA ALA A 676 28.84 -38.14 17.44
C ALA A 676 27.58 -37.85 16.62
N PHE A 677 27.54 -36.74 15.88
CA PHE A 677 26.42 -36.35 15.03
C PHE A 677 26.22 -37.35 13.88
N PHE A 678 27.25 -37.61 13.07
CA PHE A 678 27.15 -38.56 11.96
C PHE A 678 26.80 -39.98 12.45
N LYS A 679 27.43 -40.46 13.52
CA LYS A 679 27.15 -41.79 14.06
C LYS A 679 25.70 -41.95 14.58
N THR A 680 25.10 -40.89 15.12
CA THR A 680 23.78 -40.97 15.76
C THR A 680 22.64 -40.61 14.80
N PHE A 681 22.81 -39.59 13.96
CA PHE A 681 21.74 -39.01 13.16
C PHE A 681 21.92 -39.19 11.65
N LEU A 682 23.13 -39.48 11.16
CA LEU A 682 23.43 -39.68 9.74
C LEU A 682 24.41 -40.85 9.51
N PRO A 683 24.06 -42.08 9.95
CA PRO A 683 24.99 -43.22 9.97
C PRO A 683 25.50 -43.62 8.57
N CYS A 684 24.75 -43.30 7.50
CA CYS A 684 25.14 -43.53 6.11
C CYS A 684 26.34 -42.69 5.65
N PHE A 685 26.66 -41.59 6.35
CA PHE A 685 27.79 -40.71 6.06
C PHE A 685 29.00 -40.93 6.97
N ASP A 686 28.93 -41.90 7.89
CA ASP A 686 30.04 -42.23 8.78
C ASP A 686 31.16 -42.89 7.97
N ARG A 687 32.29 -42.20 7.80
CA ARG A 687 33.49 -42.80 7.19
C ARG A 687 34.18 -43.63 8.28
N PRO A 688 34.31 -44.96 8.13
CA PRO A 688 34.98 -45.77 9.14
C PRO A 688 36.42 -45.26 9.31
N VAL A 689 36.75 -44.85 10.53
CA VAL A 689 38.12 -44.52 10.91
C VAL A 689 38.95 -45.79 10.76
N LYS A 690 39.90 -45.82 9.82
CA LYS A 690 40.92 -46.86 9.75
C LYS A 690 41.72 -46.80 11.05
N THR A 691 41.44 -47.70 11.98
CA THR A 691 42.35 -48.02 13.08
C THR A 691 43.65 -48.54 12.46
N ALA A 692 44.74 -47.81 12.67
CA ALA A 692 46.07 -48.31 12.38
C ALA A 692 46.32 -49.57 13.25
N PRO A 693 46.92 -50.64 12.71
CA PRO A 693 47.21 -51.82 13.49
C PRO A 693 48.20 -51.47 14.60
N GLU A 694 47.88 -51.89 15.82
CA GLU A 694 48.81 -51.90 16.95
C GLU A 694 50.05 -52.68 16.53
N THR A 695 51.19 -52.00 16.42
CA THR A 695 52.50 -52.64 16.43
C THR A 695 52.69 -53.28 17.79
N THR A 696 52.48 -54.58 17.85
CA THR A 696 53.00 -55.47 18.89
C THR A 696 54.52 -55.44 18.86
N THR A 697 55.13 -54.66 19.75
CA THR A 697 56.51 -54.85 20.16
C THR A 697 56.59 -56.14 20.99
N GLY A 698 56.96 -57.23 20.33
CA GLY A 698 57.44 -58.43 21.01
C GLY A 698 58.92 -58.26 21.37
N GLU A 699 59.20 -58.07 22.66
CA GLU A 699 60.51 -58.33 23.25
C GLU A 699 60.39 -59.49 24.24
N GLY A 700 61.35 -60.41 24.17
CA GLY A 700 61.57 -61.50 25.13
C GLY A 700 61.72 -62.83 24.41
N GLY A 701 62.85 -63.52 24.41
CA GLY A 701 64.11 -63.30 25.10
C GLY A 701 64.98 -64.52 24.82
N SER A 702 66.28 -64.31 24.60
CA SER A 702 67.28 -65.37 24.59
C SER A 702 67.65 -65.70 26.03
N LYS A 703 67.51 -66.97 26.43
CA LYS A 703 68.30 -67.61 27.48
C LYS A 703 68.53 -69.08 27.13
N ILE A 704 69.80 -69.42 26.92
CA ILE A 704 70.41 -70.61 27.49
C ILE A 704 70.64 -70.32 28.98
#